data_AF-A0A7Y8CKT0-F1
#
_entry.id   AF-A0A7Y8CKT0-F1
#
_cell.length_a   1.000
_cell.length_b   1.000
_cell.length_c   1.000
_cell.angle_alpha   90.00
_cell.angle_beta   90.00
_cell.angle_gamma   90.00
#
_symmetry.space_group_name_H-M   'P 1'
#
loop_
_entity.id
_entity.type
_entity.pdbx_description
1 polymer ?
#
loop_
_entity_poly.entity_id
_entity_poly.type
_entity_poly.pdbx_seq_one_letter_code
_entity_poly.pdbx_strand_id
1 'polypeptide(L)'
;MIREKLSTQKSKSAIYKTAKYFNKEEGCVLFESNMYTPLNASKKDIAKAISQSIESDMADNKKGRKHSVRTQHDVVSFHTNDNITPEQARDIAKELYEATHKLSNRKYALGVHIDTNEVHVHIVWSIKDFDGKCYNIGNDYRKIERECDQLESKYGLIKPENRIATDIDRLEKHPDLKGKSEAVKKRAVANAINKKYSEKLPPSNERMLDVRGIVSNKQQMKEALKPYLDNSSSPSDFISQITDNGYNIIHNKNSSFSIQYEDQIFKASELGLSYKILKAKLGEDTGFEQTLKNKHNVKNYEDCSIASNEAAPDYMKKIKPNSVLATKFKFIQHSDKVEYFYNSASSKKSFEYYKDPSKVSFHDLSRQSAKAGIQRLVADAKPPQSFTVNGPDFFKKNIWLEFQLMGLEAKGFKLEGYKPTPADLDELKKIQEQYASMNKKPEPKPQPAPEAPTVAVEAPKPVEPVLPTPVQKAPEKPPEPKKKVEQEQATPTNDGLIDDLHDMFRPATPAPTTDAPTEAMESPKPVEPAIDDLYMPMIPEPFVEPESDKVEGNYSTYSNDELVDAFESIQKKLKKPLFTGSSKSDIAGHRYMDRQNLIYERTGEVKRQYDLRQDFYKVFDEIKERDPAAAKQLEQAFKAQMANKRAVTLDLKPQLKK
;
A
#
# COMPACT_ATOMS: atom_id res chain seq x y z
N MET A 1 -11.53 14.34 -25.21
CA MET A 1 -11.63 13.12 -24.36
C MET A 1 -10.27 12.68 -23.82
N ILE A 2 -10.22 12.07 -22.62
CA ILE A 2 -9.03 11.42 -22.04
C ILE A 2 -9.44 10.09 -21.40
N ARG A 3 -8.64 9.01 -21.60
CA ARG A 3 -8.85 7.72 -20.93
C ARG A 3 -7.75 7.46 -19.89
N GLU A 4 -8.12 7.35 -18.62
CA GLU A 4 -7.22 6.90 -17.55
C GLU A 4 -7.54 5.46 -17.12
N LYS A 5 -6.51 4.71 -16.71
CA LYS A 5 -6.64 3.38 -16.10
C LYS A 5 -6.45 3.49 -14.59
N LEU A 6 -7.55 3.55 -13.85
CA LEU A 6 -7.51 3.78 -12.40
C LEU A 6 -7.03 2.55 -11.61
N SER A 7 -7.56 1.36 -11.89
CA SER A 7 -7.20 0.17 -11.09
C SER A 7 -7.48 -1.17 -11.78
N THR A 8 -6.91 -2.25 -11.23
CA THR A 8 -7.18 -3.63 -11.67
C THR A 8 -7.56 -4.48 -10.47
N GLN A 9 -8.68 -5.20 -10.55
CA GLN A 9 -9.25 -5.90 -9.40
C GLN A 9 -8.91 -7.39 -9.46
N LYS A 10 -8.31 -7.89 -8.37
CA LYS A 10 -7.80 -9.27 -8.25
C LYS A 10 -8.69 -10.18 -7.39
N SER A 11 -9.71 -9.61 -6.75
CA SER A 11 -10.59 -10.33 -5.82
C SER A 11 -12.02 -9.78 -5.87
N LYS A 12 -13.00 -10.62 -5.51
CA LYS A 12 -14.41 -10.23 -5.33
C LYS A 12 -14.60 -8.98 -4.46
N SER A 13 -13.83 -8.88 -3.37
CA SER A 13 -13.86 -7.72 -2.47
C SER A 13 -13.35 -6.44 -3.15
N ALA A 14 -12.32 -6.55 -4.01
CA ALA A 14 -11.85 -5.40 -4.80
C ALA A 14 -12.90 -4.98 -5.84
N ILE A 15 -13.51 -5.93 -6.57
CA ILE A 15 -14.60 -5.66 -7.52
C ILE A 15 -15.77 -4.96 -6.81
N TYR A 16 -16.21 -5.48 -5.65
CA TYR A 16 -17.27 -4.86 -4.84
C TYR A 16 -16.93 -3.43 -4.41
N LYS A 17 -15.70 -3.17 -3.94
CA LYS A 17 -15.27 -1.81 -3.57
C LYS A 17 -15.29 -0.85 -4.76
N THR A 18 -14.78 -1.28 -5.92
CA THR A 18 -14.81 -0.49 -7.15
C THR A 18 -16.25 -0.25 -7.63
N ALA A 19 -17.11 -1.26 -7.61
CA ALA A 19 -18.52 -1.14 -8.01
C ALA A 19 -19.32 -0.21 -7.07
N LYS A 20 -19.05 -0.26 -5.75
CA LYS A 20 -19.61 0.71 -4.80
C LYS A 20 -19.09 2.13 -5.05
N TYR A 21 -17.83 2.29 -5.46
CA TYR A 21 -17.22 3.59 -5.75
C TYR A 21 -17.83 4.24 -7.00
N PHE A 22 -17.88 3.56 -8.15
CA PHE A 22 -18.48 4.15 -9.35
C PHE A 22 -20.01 4.15 -9.36
N ASN A 23 -20.68 3.41 -8.48
CA ASN A 23 -22.12 3.52 -8.25
C ASN A 23 -22.44 4.16 -6.89
N LYS A 24 -21.64 5.15 -6.47
CA LYS A 24 -21.92 5.99 -5.29
C LYS A 24 -23.23 6.78 -5.45
N GLU A 25 -23.80 7.24 -4.34
CA GLU A 25 -25.03 8.04 -4.33
C GLU A 25 -24.75 9.48 -4.78
N GLU A 26 -23.67 10.08 -4.29
CA GLU A 26 -23.21 11.43 -4.66
C GLU A 26 -22.46 11.43 -6.01
N GLY A 27 -23.12 11.91 -7.08
CA GLY A 27 -22.48 12.24 -8.36
C GLY A 27 -22.71 11.27 -9.52
N CYS A 28 -23.03 10.01 -9.25
CA CYS A 28 -23.33 9.01 -10.29
C CYS A 28 -24.79 9.14 -10.76
N VAL A 29 -24.99 9.84 -11.88
CA VAL A 29 -26.32 10.17 -12.45
C VAL A 29 -26.90 9.10 -13.35
N LEU A 30 -26.06 8.28 -13.99
CA LEU A 30 -26.48 7.20 -14.87
C LEU A 30 -25.64 5.95 -14.62
N PHE A 31 -26.28 4.79 -14.46
CA PHE A 31 -25.64 3.49 -14.31
C PHE A 31 -26.15 2.51 -15.38
N GLU A 32 -25.25 1.74 -15.99
CA GLU A 32 -25.59 0.65 -16.92
C GLU A 32 -24.71 -0.58 -16.66
N SER A 33 -25.25 -1.78 -16.91
CA SER A 33 -24.55 -3.06 -16.75
C SER A 33 -25.18 -4.12 -17.65
N ASN A 34 -24.38 -4.95 -18.33
CA ASN A 34 -24.89 -6.14 -19.02
C ASN A 34 -24.94 -7.39 -18.12
N MET A 35 -24.51 -7.28 -16.86
CA MET A 35 -24.75 -8.28 -15.82
C MET A 35 -26.12 -8.07 -15.18
N TYR A 36 -26.81 -9.17 -14.87
CA TYR A 36 -28.03 -9.15 -14.07
C TYR A 36 -27.81 -8.39 -12.74
N THR A 37 -28.60 -7.34 -12.54
CA THR A 37 -28.66 -6.57 -11.30
C THR A 37 -30.13 -6.53 -10.85
N PRO A 38 -30.44 -6.79 -9.57
CA PRO A 38 -31.82 -6.88 -9.14
C PRO A 38 -32.54 -5.52 -9.22
N LEU A 39 -33.77 -5.54 -9.75
CA LEU A 39 -34.62 -4.36 -9.89
C LEU A 39 -34.91 -3.73 -8.51
N ASN A 40 -34.93 -2.39 -8.47
CA ASN A 40 -35.16 -1.57 -7.27
C ASN A 40 -34.20 -1.87 -6.08
N ALA A 41 -33.09 -2.56 -6.31
CA ALA A 41 -32.14 -2.90 -5.25
C ALA A 41 -31.18 -1.74 -4.93
N SER A 42 -30.60 -1.76 -3.71
CA SER A 42 -29.68 -0.70 -3.30
C SER A 42 -28.39 -0.71 -4.13
N LYS A 43 -27.72 0.45 -4.23
CA LYS A 43 -26.40 0.57 -4.87
C LYS A 43 -25.35 -0.39 -4.27
N LYS A 44 -25.52 -0.80 -2.99
CA LYS A 44 -24.70 -1.84 -2.33
C LYS A 44 -24.98 -3.23 -2.90
N ASP A 45 -26.26 -3.57 -3.14
CA ASP A 45 -26.68 -4.86 -3.68
C ASP A 45 -26.37 -4.99 -5.18
N ILE A 46 -26.46 -3.89 -5.94
CA ILE A 46 -25.95 -3.80 -7.32
C ILE A 46 -24.44 -4.09 -7.34
N ALA A 47 -23.65 -3.43 -6.49
CA ALA A 47 -22.21 -3.69 -6.37
C ALA A 47 -21.89 -5.14 -5.94
N LYS A 48 -22.73 -5.72 -5.08
CA LYS A 48 -22.65 -7.12 -4.64
C LYS A 48 -22.92 -8.07 -5.80
N ALA A 49 -24.00 -7.86 -6.56
CA ALA A 49 -24.37 -8.64 -7.74
C ALA A 49 -23.30 -8.60 -8.84
N ILE A 50 -22.77 -7.41 -9.17
CA ILE A 50 -21.62 -7.24 -10.07
C ILE A 50 -20.44 -8.11 -9.59
N SER A 51 -20.06 -7.99 -8.32
CA SER A 51 -18.95 -8.75 -7.75
C SER A 51 -19.18 -10.27 -7.74
N GLN A 52 -20.43 -10.73 -7.67
CA GLN A 52 -20.80 -12.14 -7.75
C GLN A 52 -20.76 -12.65 -9.20
N SER A 53 -21.32 -11.89 -10.14
CA SER A 53 -21.42 -12.25 -11.55
C SER A 53 -20.06 -12.32 -12.26
N ILE A 54 -19.07 -11.53 -11.83
CA ILE A 54 -17.70 -11.68 -12.32
C ILE A 54 -16.97 -12.84 -11.61
N GLU A 55 -17.34 -13.18 -10.37
CA GLU A 55 -16.69 -14.26 -9.63
C GLU A 55 -17.08 -15.65 -10.16
N SER A 56 -18.34 -15.86 -10.56
CA SER A 56 -18.81 -17.14 -11.12
C SER A 56 -17.97 -17.57 -12.32
N ASP A 57 -17.65 -16.63 -13.21
CA ASP A 57 -16.96 -16.90 -14.46
C ASP A 57 -15.47 -17.21 -14.25
N MET A 58 -14.95 -16.99 -13.03
CA MET A 58 -13.62 -17.38 -12.59
C MET A 58 -13.59 -18.77 -11.94
N ALA A 59 -14.74 -19.38 -11.66
CA ALA A 59 -14.85 -20.72 -11.07
C ALA A 59 -14.75 -21.86 -12.11
N ASP A 60 -14.99 -21.56 -13.39
CA ASP A 60 -14.82 -22.50 -14.51
C ASP A 60 -13.36 -22.92 -14.69
N ASN A 61 -12.97 -24.02 -14.06
CA ASN A 61 -11.61 -24.60 -14.10
C ASN A 61 -11.28 -25.28 -15.45
N LYS A 62 -11.61 -24.67 -16.60
CA LYS A 62 -11.09 -25.13 -17.90
C LYS A 62 -9.56 -24.92 -17.92
N LYS A 63 -8.82 -25.95 -18.36
CA LYS A 63 -7.35 -26.08 -18.20
C LYS A 63 -6.60 -24.81 -18.64
N GLY A 64 -5.96 -24.11 -17.70
CA GLY A 64 -5.24 -22.87 -18.00
C GLY A 64 -4.49 -22.27 -16.80
N ARG A 65 -3.66 -21.25 -17.07
CA ARG A 65 -2.89 -20.52 -16.04
C ARG A 65 -3.84 -19.61 -15.25
N LYS A 66 -4.00 -19.85 -13.94
CA LYS A 66 -4.92 -19.07 -13.08
C LYS A 66 -4.70 -17.57 -13.22
N HIS A 67 -5.68 -16.86 -13.77
CA HIS A 67 -5.61 -15.42 -14.01
C HIS A 67 -5.78 -14.66 -12.69
N SER A 68 -4.80 -13.82 -12.35
CA SER A 68 -4.78 -13.07 -11.08
C SER A 68 -5.51 -11.73 -11.14
N VAL A 69 -5.91 -11.27 -12.32
CA VAL A 69 -6.73 -10.07 -12.54
C VAL A 69 -8.06 -10.51 -13.15
N ARG A 70 -9.16 -9.99 -12.61
CA ARG A 70 -10.53 -10.37 -12.97
C ARG A 70 -11.20 -9.27 -13.81
N THR A 71 -11.07 -8.02 -13.38
CA THR A 71 -11.52 -6.83 -14.09
C THR A 71 -10.46 -5.74 -14.13
N GLN A 72 -10.65 -4.81 -15.04
CA GLN A 72 -9.99 -3.52 -15.06
C GLN A 72 -11.03 -2.42 -14.86
N HIS A 73 -10.62 -1.31 -14.24
CA HIS A 73 -11.42 -0.11 -14.00
C HIS A 73 -10.71 1.08 -14.64
N ASP A 74 -11.39 1.66 -15.62
CA ASP A 74 -10.94 2.80 -16.40
C ASP A 74 -11.91 3.98 -16.22
N VAL A 75 -11.46 5.18 -16.58
CA VAL A 75 -12.27 6.40 -16.72
C VAL A 75 -12.14 6.94 -18.13
N VAL A 76 -13.23 7.49 -18.67
CA VAL A 76 -13.24 8.33 -19.86
C VAL A 76 -13.78 9.71 -19.47
N SER A 77 -12.91 10.72 -19.42
CA SER A 77 -13.30 12.12 -19.20
C SER A 77 -13.55 12.85 -20.51
N PHE A 78 -14.52 13.77 -20.49
CA PHE A 78 -14.81 14.73 -21.55
C PHE A 78 -14.36 16.13 -21.10
N HIS A 79 -14.03 17.02 -22.03
CA HIS A 79 -13.52 18.35 -21.68
C HIS A 79 -14.64 19.21 -21.06
N THR A 80 -14.30 20.13 -20.15
CA THR A 80 -15.30 20.98 -19.46
C THR A 80 -16.17 21.81 -20.41
N ASN A 81 -15.68 22.04 -21.63
CA ASN A 81 -16.35 22.82 -22.67
C ASN A 81 -16.93 21.93 -23.79
N ASP A 82 -16.86 20.60 -23.68
CA ASP A 82 -17.61 19.69 -24.54
C ASP A 82 -19.09 19.73 -24.11
N ASN A 83 -20.01 20.14 -24.99
CA ASN A 83 -21.44 20.13 -24.69
C ASN A 83 -22.00 18.70 -24.82
N ILE A 84 -21.85 17.91 -23.75
CA ILE A 84 -22.16 16.47 -23.74
C ILE A 84 -23.13 16.10 -22.60
N THR A 85 -24.20 15.36 -22.92
CA THR A 85 -25.14 14.82 -21.91
C THR A 85 -24.61 13.52 -21.29
N PRO A 86 -25.10 13.09 -20.11
CA PRO A 86 -24.71 11.82 -19.51
C PRO A 86 -24.97 10.60 -20.42
N GLU A 87 -26.03 10.64 -21.22
CA GLU A 87 -26.41 9.59 -22.18
C GLU A 87 -25.42 9.54 -23.36
N GLN A 88 -25.00 10.70 -23.88
CA GLN A 88 -23.99 10.78 -24.91
C GLN A 88 -22.62 10.32 -24.39
N ALA A 89 -22.24 10.72 -23.16
CA ALA A 89 -21.00 10.29 -22.52
C ALA A 89 -20.97 8.76 -22.36
N ARG A 90 -22.07 8.16 -21.89
CA ARG A 90 -22.28 6.70 -21.83
C ARG A 90 -22.08 6.04 -23.20
N ASP A 91 -22.74 6.53 -24.24
CA ASP A 91 -22.74 5.87 -25.55
C ASP A 91 -21.39 5.98 -26.27
N ILE A 92 -20.72 7.14 -26.20
CA ILE A 92 -19.37 7.32 -26.72
C ILE A 92 -18.37 6.45 -25.96
N ALA A 93 -18.51 6.32 -24.63
CA ALA A 93 -17.69 5.39 -23.84
C ALA A 93 -17.95 3.92 -24.23
N LYS A 94 -19.19 3.53 -24.53
CA LYS A 94 -19.52 2.17 -25.00
C LYS A 94 -18.94 1.91 -26.38
N GLU A 95 -19.02 2.85 -27.32
CA GLU A 95 -18.41 2.72 -28.65
C GLU A 95 -16.88 2.58 -28.56
N LEU A 96 -16.23 3.40 -27.75
CA LEU A 96 -14.78 3.32 -27.47
C LEU A 96 -14.37 1.92 -27.01
N TYR A 97 -15.08 1.35 -26.03
CA TYR A 97 -14.75 0.02 -25.49
C TYR A 97 -15.23 -1.13 -26.38
N GLU A 98 -16.24 -0.92 -27.24
CA GLU A 98 -16.59 -1.89 -28.28
C GLU A 98 -15.46 -2.05 -29.29
N ALA A 99 -15.02 -0.94 -29.91
CA ALA A 99 -13.94 -0.93 -30.89
C ALA A 99 -12.61 -1.46 -30.32
N THR A 100 -12.28 -1.10 -29.07
CA THR A 100 -10.95 -1.40 -28.47
C THR A 100 -10.88 -2.68 -27.66
N HIS A 101 -12.01 -3.17 -27.11
CA HIS A 101 -12.05 -4.34 -26.21
C HIS A 101 -13.09 -5.42 -26.58
N LYS A 102 -14.02 -5.14 -27.50
CA LYS A 102 -15.24 -5.94 -27.76
C LYS A 102 -16.09 -6.09 -26.50
N LEU A 103 -16.62 -4.96 -26.03
CA LEU A 103 -17.42 -4.83 -24.81
C LEU A 103 -18.69 -5.71 -24.83
N SER A 104 -19.32 -5.83 -26.01
CA SER A 104 -20.44 -6.71 -26.33
C SER A 104 -20.21 -8.17 -25.90
N ASN A 105 -18.97 -8.65 -25.98
CA ASN A 105 -18.57 -10.01 -25.63
C ASN A 105 -17.94 -10.11 -24.21
N ARG A 106 -18.09 -9.08 -23.35
CA ARG A 106 -17.51 -9.08 -22.00
C ARG A 106 -18.54 -8.62 -20.97
N LYS A 107 -18.45 -9.15 -19.74
CA LYS A 107 -19.18 -8.56 -18.60
C LYS A 107 -18.63 -7.16 -18.31
N TYR A 108 -19.52 -6.17 -18.23
CA TYR A 108 -19.19 -4.81 -17.85
C TYR A 108 -20.29 -4.12 -17.04
N ALA A 109 -19.89 -3.12 -16.29
CA ALA A 109 -20.77 -2.14 -15.66
C ALA A 109 -20.09 -0.76 -15.68
N LEU A 110 -20.87 0.28 -15.89
CA LEU A 110 -20.41 1.67 -15.98
C LEU A 110 -21.25 2.61 -15.11
N GLY A 111 -20.68 3.76 -14.79
CA GLY A 111 -21.36 4.87 -14.12
C GLY A 111 -20.90 6.20 -14.69
N VAL A 112 -21.83 7.07 -15.04
CA VAL A 112 -21.58 8.44 -15.55
C VAL A 112 -21.67 9.41 -14.39
N HIS A 113 -20.63 10.23 -14.21
CA HIS A 113 -20.43 11.13 -13.08
C HIS A 113 -20.31 12.59 -13.53
N ILE A 114 -20.87 13.49 -12.73
CA ILE A 114 -20.89 14.95 -12.97
C ILE A 114 -20.58 15.76 -11.69
N ASP A 115 -19.92 15.14 -10.70
CA ASP A 115 -19.55 15.79 -9.42
C ASP A 115 -18.22 16.57 -9.47
N THR A 116 -17.44 16.37 -10.53
CA THR A 116 -16.30 17.22 -10.89
C THR A 116 -16.69 18.20 -12.00
N ASN A 117 -15.76 19.06 -12.42
CA ASN A 117 -16.00 19.99 -13.53
C ASN A 117 -16.11 19.29 -14.90
N GLU A 118 -15.76 18.00 -14.99
CA GLU A 118 -15.76 17.21 -16.22
C GLU A 118 -16.83 16.12 -16.14
N VAL A 119 -17.68 16.01 -17.17
CA VAL A 119 -18.49 14.80 -17.35
C VAL A 119 -17.53 13.63 -17.60
N HIS A 120 -17.65 12.56 -16.81
CA HIS A 120 -16.75 11.42 -16.91
C HIS A 120 -17.45 10.09 -16.67
N VAL A 121 -17.02 9.05 -17.41
CA VAL A 121 -17.59 7.70 -17.34
C VAL A 121 -16.57 6.76 -16.71
N HIS A 122 -16.87 6.28 -15.51
CA HIS A 122 -16.21 5.10 -14.96
C HIS A 122 -16.73 3.85 -15.68
N ILE A 123 -15.83 2.97 -16.13
CA ILE A 123 -16.20 1.66 -16.69
C ILE A 123 -15.36 0.55 -16.06
N VAL A 124 -16.03 -0.52 -15.62
CA VAL A 124 -15.41 -1.74 -15.13
C VAL A 124 -15.78 -2.88 -16.08
N TRP A 125 -14.77 -3.55 -16.62
CA TRP A 125 -14.93 -4.60 -17.63
C TRP A 125 -14.09 -5.84 -17.29
N SER A 126 -14.63 -7.01 -17.62
CA SER A 126 -14.01 -8.32 -17.35
C SER A 126 -12.84 -8.59 -18.29
N ILE A 127 -11.70 -9.03 -17.73
CA ILE A 127 -10.55 -9.47 -18.52
C ILE A 127 -10.89 -10.68 -19.39
N LYS A 128 -11.79 -11.56 -18.92
CA LYS A 128 -12.30 -12.75 -19.63
C LYS A 128 -13.59 -12.39 -20.40
N ASP A 129 -13.67 -12.73 -21.69
CA ASP A 129 -14.90 -12.66 -22.49
C ASP A 129 -15.79 -13.90 -22.31
N PHE A 130 -17.00 -13.89 -22.88
CA PHE A 130 -17.91 -15.03 -22.80
C PHE A 130 -17.37 -16.29 -23.51
N ASP A 131 -16.53 -16.13 -24.54
CA ASP A 131 -15.77 -17.23 -25.16
C ASP A 131 -14.68 -17.82 -24.22
N GLY A 132 -14.38 -17.14 -23.11
CA GLY A 132 -13.41 -17.53 -22.11
C GLY A 132 -11.97 -17.09 -22.39
N LYS A 133 -11.75 -16.28 -23.43
CA LYS A 133 -10.47 -15.70 -23.82
C LYS A 133 -10.17 -14.44 -22.99
N CYS A 134 -8.91 -14.29 -22.63
CA CYS A 134 -8.45 -13.17 -21.79
C CYS A 134 -7.85 -12.03 -22.63
N TYR A 135 -8.22 -10.81 -22.30
CA TYR A 135 -7.62 -9.60 -22.84
C TYR A 135 -6.16 -9.48 -22.36
N ASN A 136 -5.21 -9.56 -23.29
CA ASN A 136 -3.78 -9.48 -23.01
C ASN A 136 -3.05 -8.71 -24.13
N ILE A 137 -3.50 -7.48 -24.40
CA ILE A 137 -2.91 -6.60 -25.41
C ILE A 137 -1.87 -5.69 -24.74
N GLY A 138 -0.60 -5.85 -25.12
CA GLY A 138 0.45 -4.91 -24.73
C GLY A 138 0.33 -3.58 -25.50
N ASN A 139 0.60 -2.46 -24.82
CA ASN A 139 0.43 -1.09 -25.34
C ASN A 139 -1.00 -0.79 -25.85
N ASP A 140 -2.02 -1.22 -25.09
CA ASP A 140 -3.44 -0.91 -25.32
C ASP A 140 -3.69 0.59 -25.51
N TYR A 141 -3.01 1.43 -24.72
CA TYR A 141 -3.15 2.89 -24.74
C TYR A 141 -3.08 3.50 -26.14
N ARG A 142 -2.20 3.01 -27.05
CA ARG A 142 -2.09 3.57 -28.41
C ARG A 142 -3.31 3.29 -29.28
N LYS A 143 -3.98 2.15 -29.08
CA LYS A 143 -5.22 1.84 -29.80
C LYS A 143 -6.35 2.72 -29.28
N ILE A 144 -6.41 2.89 -27.97
CA ILE A 144 -7.45 3.66 -27.28
C ILE A 144 -7.31 5.16 -27.59
N GLU A 145 -6.09 5.71 -27.59
CA GLU A 145 -5.83 7.10 -28.00
C GLU A 145 -6.22 7.38 -29.46
N ARG A 146 -5.97 6.44 -30.39
CA ARG A 146 -6.40 6.55 -31.79
C ARG A 146 -7.92 6.42 -31.96
N GLU A 147 -8.56 5.61 -31.12
CA GLU A 147 -10.02 5.49 -31.13
C GLU A 147 -10.68 6.75 -30.56
N CYS A 148 -10.17 7.30 -29.45
CA CYS A 148 -10.58 8.61 -28.95
C CYS A 148 -10.43 9.71 -30.02
N ASP A 149 -9.37 9.71 -30.83
CA ASP A 149 -9.19 10.71 -31.90
C ASP A 149 -10.26 10.62 -32.99
N GLN A 150 -10.68 9.39 -33.33
CA GLN A 150 -11.76 9.15 -34.28
C GLN A 150 -13.12 9.55 -33.69
N LEU A 151 -13.40 9.19 -32.43
CA LEU A 151 -14.65 9.54 -31.74
C LEU A 151 -14.76 11.04 -31.50
N GLU A 152 -13.68 11.73 -31.12
CA GLU A 152 -13.65 13.19 -31.02
C GLU A 152 -13.96 13.85 -32.37
N SER A 153 -13.43 13.29 -33.47
CA SER A 153 -13.74 13.77 -34.83
C SER A 153 -15.21 13.52 -35.21
N LYS A 154 -15.75 12.35 -34.83
CA LYS A 154 -17.12 11.91 -35.14
C LYS A 154 -18.18 12.72 -34.39
N TYR A 155 -17.90 13.08 -33.14
CA TYR A 155 -18.83 13.75 -32.22
C TYR A 155 -18.54 15.26 -32.03
N GLY A 156 -17.53 15.81 -32.72
CA GLY A 156 -17.20 17.24 -32.66
C GLY A 156 -16.59 17.70 -31.32
N LEU A 157 -15.94 16.78 -30.60
CA LEU A 157 -15.39 17.02 -29.26
C LEU A 157 -13.99 17.63 -29.30
N ILE A 158 -13.61 18.31 -28.22
CA ILE A 158 -12.30 18.94 -28.06
C ILE A 158 -11.20 17.88 -27.94
N LYS A 159 -10.27 17.94 -28.90
CA LYS A 159 -9.09 17.07 -28.99
C LYS A 159 -7.96 17.56 -28.09
N PRO A 160 -7.33 16.70 -27.26
CA PRO A 160 -6.12 17.07 -26.51
C PRO A 160 -4.92 17.33 -27.43
N GLU A 161 -4.25 18.47 -27.24
CA GLU A 161 -3.06 18.87 -28.02
C GLU A 161 -1.86 17.91 -27.89
N ASN A 162 -1.79 17.21 -26.75
CA ASN A 162 -0.65 16.42 -26.32
C ASN A 162 -0.99 14.92 -26.22
N ARG A 163 -1.39 14.33 -27.35
CA ARG A 163 -1.68 12.90 -27.50
C ARG A 163 -0.49 12.17 -28.13
N ILE A 164 0.05 11.17 -27.41
CA ILE A 164 1.29 10.49 -27.77
C ILE A 164 1.10 9.64 -29.04
N ALA A 165 -0.04 8.97 -29.21
CA ALA A 165 -0.30 8.13 -30.37
C ALA A 165 -0.34 8.94 -31.70
N THR A 166 -0.92 10.14 -31.70
CA THR A 166 -1.02 10.97 -32.91
C THR A 166 0.31 11.64 -33.26
N ASP A 167 1.11 12.06 -32.26
CA ASP A 167 2.51 12.47 -32.50
C ASP A 167 3.33 11.33 -33.09
N ILE A 168 3.19 10.10 -32.58
CA ILE A 168 3.90 8.91 -33.11
C ILE A 168 3.49 8.65 -34.56
N ASP A 169 2.19 8.67 -34.87
CA ASP A 169 1.70 8.40 -36.23
C ASP A 169 2.12 9.48 -37.23
N ARG A 170 2.22 10.74 -36.78
CA ARG A 170 2.79 11.86 -37.54
C ARG A 170 4.29 11.68 -37.77
N LEU A 171 5.04 11.28 -36.75
CA LEU A 171 6.49 11.08 -36.84
C LEU A 171 6.85 9.86 -37.70
N GLU A 172 6.14 8.74 -37.56
CA GLU A 172 6.34 7.52 -38.37
C GLU A 172 6.06 7.76 -39.87
N LYS A 173 5.17 8.71 -40.19
CA LYS A 173 4.85 9.16 -41.56
C LYS A 173 5.76 10.28 -42.09
N HIS A 174 6.72 10.79 -41.31
CA HIS A 174 7.52 11.96 -41.70
C HIS A 174 8.40 11.67 -42.93
N PRO A 175 8.50 12.58 -43.93
CA PRO A 175 9.30 12.37 -45.14
C PRO A 175 10.74 11.92 -44.86
N ASP A 176 11.40 12.53 -43.86
CA ASP A 176 12.78 12.20 -43.46
C ASP A 176 12.96 10.76 -42.95
N LEU A 177 11.89 10.04 -42.63
CA LEU A 177 11.94 8.63 -42.22
C LEU A 177 11.66 7.65 -43.38
N LYS A 178 11.25 8.16 -44.55
CA LYS A 178 11.08 7.36 -45.77
C LYS A 178 12.42 6.74 -46.19
N GLY A 179 12.42 5.45 -46.54
CA GLY A 179 13.61 4.69 -46.91
C GLY A 179 14.57 4.32 -45.76
N LYS A 180 14.43 4.85 -44.54
CA LYS A 180 15.26 4.47 -43.39
C LYS A 180 14.85 3.12 -42.81
N SER A 181 15.78 2.41 -42.16
CA SER A 181 15.50 1.12 -41.54
C SER A 181 14.64 1.25 -40.28
N GLU A 182 13.86 0.20 -39.98
CA GLU A 182 12.89 0.20 -38.86
C GLU A 182 13.51 0.52 -37.49
N ALA A 183 14.74 0.06 -37.24
CA ALA A 183 15.47 0.39 -36.01
C ALA A 183 15.80 1.89 -35.91
N VAL A 184 16.18 2.53 -37.03
CA VAL A 184 16.46 3.97 -37.10
C VAL A 184 15.18 4.78 -36.94
N LYS A 185 14.09 4.39 -37.62
CA LYS A 185 12.77 5.04 -37.44
C LYS A 185 12.33 5.01 -35.98
N LYS A 186 12.27 3.82 -35.37
CA LYS A 186 11.83 3.64 -33.98
C LYS A 186 12.68 4.43 -32.99
N ARG A 187 14.00 4.51 -33.20
CA ARG A 187 14.90 5.33 -32.38
C ARG A 187 14.67 6.83 -32.57
N ALA A 188 14.44 7.29 -33.81
CA ALA A 188 14.14 8.70 -34.09
C ALA A 188 12.80 9.14 -33.47
N VAL A 189 11.74 8.35 -33.67
CA VAL A 189 10.41 8.58 -33.08
C VAL A 189 10.50 8.59 -31.54
N ALA A 190 11.14 7.59 -30.94
CA ALA A 190 11.31 7.51 -29.48
C ALA A 190 12.10 8.71 -28.93
N ASN A 191 13.16 9.17 -29.60
CA ASN A 191 13.91 10.36 -29.19
C ASN A 191 13.06 11.64 -29.30
N ALA A 192 12.26 11.79 -30.36
CA ALA A 192 11.41 12.96 -30.56
C ALA A 192 10.27 13.03 -29.53
N ILE A 193 9.60 11.91 -29.27
CA ILE A 193 8.59 11.78 -28.20
C ILE A 193 9.23 12.05 -26.84
N ASN A 194 10.34 11.38 -26.51
CA ASN A 194 11.05 11.62 -25.26
C ASN A 194 11.46 13.08 -25.09
N LYS A 195 11.77 13.81 -26.17
CA LYS A 195 12.08 15.25 -26.12
C LYS A 195 10.81 16.08 -25.89
N LYS A 196 9.73 15.89 -26.67
CA LYS A 196 8.47 16.66 -26.51
C LYS A 196 7.87 16.47 -25.12
N TYR A 197 7.89 15.24 -24.61
CA TYR A 197 7.35 14.88 -23.30
C TYR A 197 8.45 14.76 -22.22
N SER A 198 9.56 15.53 -22.34
CA SER A 198 10.68 15.50 -21.39
C SER A 198 10.46 16.28 -20.09
N GLU A 199 9.30 16.92 -19.93
CA GLU A 199 8.91 17.59 -18.69
C GLU A 199 8.70 16.55 -17.59
N LYS A 200 9.77 16.31 -16.82
CA LYS A 200 9.80 15.43 -15.66
C LYS A 200 9.01 16.05 -14.50
N LEU A 201 7.67 16.12 -14.60
CA LEU A 201 6.86 16.46 -13.43
C LEU A 201 7.21 15.47 -12.30
N PRO A 202 7.33 15.91 -11.03
CA PRO A 202 8.11 15.19 -10.01
C PRO A 202 7.68 13.73 -9.74
N PRO A 203 8.47 12.92 -9.03
CA PRO A 203 8.01 11.64 -8.47
C PRO A 203 6.64 11.80 -7.78
N SER A 204 5.78 10.78 -7.84
CA SER A 204 4.38 10.88 -7.33
C SER A 204 4.29 11.41 -5.89
N ASN A 205 5.22 11.01 -5.02
CA ASN A 205 5.30 11.49 -3.64
C ASN A 205 5.68 12.98 -3.52
N GLU A 206 6.50 13.49 -4.44
CA GLU A 206 6.92 14.91 -4.52
C GLU A 206 5.71 15.73 -5.02
N ARG A 207 5.00 15.27 -6.08
CA ARG A 207 3.72 15.88 -6.52
C ARG A 207 2.65 15.92 -5.44
N MET A 208 2.52 14.84 -4.64
CA MET A 208 1.55 14.81 -3.53
C MET A 208 1.87 15.78 -2.40
N LEU A 209 3.10 16.30 -2.32
CA LEU A 209 3.47 17.38 -1.41
C LEU A 209 3.23 18.74 -2.09
N ASP A 210 3.63 18.89 -3.36
CA ASP A 210 3.40 20.11 -4.15
C ASP A 210 1.90 20.49 -4.21
N VAL A 211 1.01 19.51 -4.46
CA VAL A 211 -0.46 19.66 -4.48
C VAL A 211 -1.05 20.03 -3.10
N ARG A 212 -0.28 19.88 -2.01
CA ARG A 212 -0.63 20.30 -0.65
C ARG A 212 0.03 21.61 -0.24
N GLY A 213 0.75 22.28 -1.15
CA GLY A 213 1.54 23.48 -0.84
C GLY A 213 2.83 23.20 -0.04
N ILE A 214 3.28 21.94 0.01
CA ILE A 214 4.43 21.52 0.82
C ILE A 214 5.65 21.32 -0.09
N VAL A 215 6.65 22.19 0.03
CA VAL A 215 7.95 21.98 -0.61
C VAL A 215 8.62 20.76 0.02
N SER A 216 8.89 19.70 -0.74
CA SER A 216 9.54 18.49 -0.20
C SER A 216 10.96 18.79 0.31
N ASN A 217 11.45 18.08 1.34
CA ASN A 217 12.83 18.19 1.85
C ASN A 217 13.90 18.19 0.73
N LYS A 218 13.71 17.33 -0.28
CA LYS A 218 14.56 17.22 -1.46
C LYS A 218 14.53 18.49 -2.34
N GLN A 219 13.39 19.16 -2.45
CA GLN A 219 13.23 20.42 -3.17
C GLN A 219 13.77 21.60 -2.35
N GLN A 220 13.50 21.66 -1.04
CA GLN A 220 14.11 22.64 -0.11
C GLN A 220 15.64 22.58 -0.19
N MET A 221 16.22 21.37 -0.16
CA MET A 221 17.66 21.13 -0.31
C MET A 221 18.20 21.62 -1.66
N LYS A 222 17.48 21.43 -2.78
CA LYS A 222 17.87 21.99 -4.08
C LYS A 222 17.87 23.51 -4.08
N GLU A 223 16.84 24.12 -3.48
CA GLU A 223 16.65 25.57 -3.43
C GLU A 223 17.69 26.24 -2.54
N ALA A 224 18.00 25.66 -1.38
CA ALA A 224 19.06 26.13 -0.49
C ALA A 224 20.47 25.95 -1.09
N LEU A 225 20.70 24.91 -1.90
CA LEU A 225 21.98 24.69 -2.59
C LEU A 225 22.14 25.51 -3.88
N LYS A 226 21.06 26.05 -4.44
CA LYS A 226 21.07 26.77 -5.73
C LYS A 226 21.96 28.04 -5.72
N PRO A 227 21.91 28.94 -4.72
CA PRO A 227 22.75 30.14 -4.72
C PRO A 227 24.24 29.82 -4.81
N TYR A 228 24.72 28.81 -4.07
CA TYR A 228 26.12 28.37 -4.15
C TYR A 228 26.44 27.80 -5.54
N LEU A 229 25.56 26.98 -6.12
CA LEU A 229 25.75 26.41 -7.46
C LEU A 229 25.85 27.50 -8.55
N ASP A 230 25.01 28.52 -8.48
CA ASP A 230 24.95 29.58 -9.47
C ASP A 230 26.05 30.65 -9.24
N ASN A 231 26.66 30.72 -8.04
CA ASN A 231 27.82 31.55 -7.70
C ASN A 231 29.18 30.81 -7.79
N SER A 232 29.21 29.55 -8.24
CA SER A 232 30.44 28.74 -8.29
C SER A 232 31.20 28.90 -9.60
N SER A 233 32.52 29.11 -9.53
CA SER A 233 33.44 29.13 -10.67
C SER A 233 33.78 27.74 -11.22
N SER A 234 33.68 26.69 -10.39
CA SER A 234 34.02 25.30 -10.75
C SER A 234 33.27 24.29 -9.87
N PRO A 235 33.23 23.00 -10.25
CA PRO A 235 32.72 21.92 -9.39
C PRO A 235 33.41 21.83 -8.01
N SER A 236 34.73 22.03 -7.91
CA SER A 236 35.45 22.05 -6.62
C SER A 236 35.16 23.29 -5.77
N ASP A 237 34.96 24.44 -6.41
CA ASP A 237 34.50 25.67 -5.75
C ASP A 237 33.11 25.47 -5.13
N PHE A 238 32.16 24.88 -5.88
CA PHE A 238 30.84 24.51 -5.36
C PHE A 238 30.92 23.63 -4.09
N ILE A 239 31.76 22.59 -4.11
CA ILE A 239 31.99 21.72 -2.94
C ILE A 239 32.59 22.51 -1.76
N SER A 240 33.46 23.48 -2.04
CA SER A 240 34.06 24.34 -1.01
C SER A 240 33.01 25.27 -0.41
N GLN A 241 32.31 26.06 -1.22
CA GLN A 241 31.27 27.00 -0.76
C GLN A 241 30.21 26.34 0.12
N ILE A 242 29.69 25.16 -0.25
CA ILE A 242 28.67 24.49 0.57
C ILE A 242 29.24 23.89 1.86
N THR A 243 30.50 23.42 1.86
CA THR A 243 31.13 22.92 3.09
C THR A 243 31.45 24.02 4.08
N ASP A 244 31.87 25.18 3.58
CA ASP A 244 32.16 26.36 4.39
C ASP A 244 30.85 27.01 4.92
N ASN A 245 29.71 26.76 4.26
CA ASN A 245 28.36 27.06 4.74
C ASN A 245 27.68 25.86 5.46
N GLY A 246 28.47 24.92 5.99
CA GLY A 246 28.03 23.93 6.99
C GLY A 246 27.49 22.60 6.48
N TYR A 247 27.30 22.42 5.17
CA TYR A 247 26.89 21.16 4.55
C TYR A 247 28.06 20.15 4.57
N ASN A 248 27.84 18.91 4.99
CA ASN A 248 28.90 17.89 4.98
C ASN A 248 28.87 17.11 3.67
N ILE A 249 30.05 16.74 3.18
CA ILE A 249 30.19 16.02 1.92
C ILE A 249 30.67 14.61 2.22
N ILE A 250 29.83 13.63 1.91
CA ILE A 250 30.15 12.22 2.07
C ILE A 250 30.62 11.72 0.70
N HIS A 251 31.93 11.75 0.47
CA HIS A 251 32.54 11.09 -0.69
C HIS A 251 32.29 9.59 -0.62
N ASN A 252 31.73 9.00 -1.69
CA ASN A 252 31.39 7.58 -1.74
C ASN A 252 32.41 6.80 -2.58
N LYS A 253 32.51 7.11 -3.88
CA LYS A 253 33.42 6.46 -4.84
C LYS A 253 33.52 7.25 -6.14
N ASN A 254 34.73 7.40 -6.67
CA ASN A 254 35.05 8.25 -7.83
C ASN A 254 34.45 9.66 -7.63
N SER A 255 33.92 10.30 -8.67
CA SER A 255 33.20 11.59 -8.58
C SER A 255 31.79 11.52 -7.94
N SER A 256 31.47 10.46 -7.18
CA SER A 256 30.14 10.26 -6.56
C SER A 256 30.14 10.61 -5.08
N PHE A 257 29.26 11.51 -4.68
CA PHE A 257 29.14 12.03 -3.31
C PHE A 257 27.67 12.18 -2.89
N SER A 258 27.47 12.28 -1.57
CA SER A 258 26.20 12.64 -0.94
C SER A 258 26.38 13.94 -0.17
N ILE A 259 25.32 14.74 -0.06
CA ILE A 259 25.30 15.97 0.73
C ILE A 259 24.48 15.69 1.99
N GLN A 260 25.06 16.02 3.16
CA GLN A 260 24.39 15.97 4.46
C GLN A 260 24.16 17.39 4.97
N TYR A 261 22.95 17.66 5.47
CA TYR A 261 22.62 18.86 6.24
C TYR A 261 21.65 18.44 7.35
N GLU A 262 21.98 18.78 8.60
CA GLU A 262 21.21 18.34 9.78
C GLU A 262 20.97 16.82 9.80
N ASP A 263 19.70 16.36 9.90
CA ASP A 263 19.33 14.94 9.84
C ASP A 263 19.21 14.37 8.41
N GLN A 264 19.35 15.22 7.39
CA GLN A 264 19.03 14.90 6.00
C GLN A 264 20.30 14.51 5.22
N ILE A 265 20.21 13.42 4.45
CA ILE A 265 21.27 12.97 3.53
C ILE A 265 20.65 12.65 2.18
N PHE A 266 21.12 13.30 1.13
CA PHE A 266 20.71 13.03 -0.26
C PHE A 266 21.93 12.74 -1.14
N LYS A 267 21.80 11.83 -2.11
CA LYS A 267 22.86 11.63 -3.11
C LYS A 267 22.89 12.83 -4.05
N ALA A 268 24.07 13.26 -4.48
CA ALA A 268 24.20 14.37 -5.43
C ALA A 268 23.36 14.16 -6.71
N SER A 269 23.23 12.91 -7.19
CA SER A 269 22.37 12.56 -8.34
C SER A 269 20.86 12.74 -8.10
N GLU A 270 20.39 12.64 -6.85
CA GLU A 270 18.97 12.81 -6.49
C GLU A 270 18.58 14.30 -6.46
N LEU A 271 19.54 15.16 -6.14
CA LEU A 271 19.42 16.63 -6.17
C LEU A 271 19.68 17.23 -7.56
N GLY A 272 20.23 16.46 -8.51
CA GLY A 272 20.66 16.95 -9.82
C GLY A 272 22.08 17.56 -9.83
N LEU A 273 22.86 17.35 -8.78
CA LEU A 273 24.20 17.88 -8.52
C LEU A 273 25.33 16.87 -8.78
N SER A 274 25.05 15.77 -9.49
CA SER A 274 26.09 14.80 -9.88
C SER A 274 27.21 15.47 -10.70
N TYR A 275 28.46 14.98 -10.62
CA TYR A 275 29.59 15.56 -11.35
C TYR A 275 29.34 15.75 -12.86
N LYS A 276 28.60 14.85 -13.53
CA LYS A 276 28.22 15.02 -14.94
C LYS A 276 27.40 16.29 -15.22
N ILE A 277 26.57 16.72 -14.26
CA ILE A 277 25.74 17.92 -14.37
C ILE A 277 26.53 19.16 -13.91
N LEU A 278 27.32 19.04 -12.84
CA LEU A 278 28.25 20.11 -12.44
C LEU A 278 29.22 20.45 -13.57
N LYS A 279 29.86 19.46 -14.19
CA LYS A 279 30.74 19.63 -15.36
C LYS A 279 30.03 20.27 -16.56
N ALA A 280 28.74 19.99 -16.75
CA ALA A 280 27.96 20.58 -17.83
C ALA A 280 27.52 22.03 -17.56
N LYS A 281 27.56 22.50 -16.30
CA LYS A 281 27.30 23.89 -15.90
C LYS A 281 28.59 24.71 -15.74
N LEU A 282 29.59 24.14 -15.07
CA LEU A 282 30.76 24.82 -14.48
C LEU A 282 32.11 24.40 -15.10
N GLY A 283 32.09 23.63 -16.20
CA GLY A 283 33.31 23.20 -16.89
C GLY A 283 33.98 21.94 -16.34
N GLU A 284 35.06 21.52 -17.01
CA GLU A 284 35.88 20.36 -16.63
C GLU A 284 36.76 20.70 -15.41
N ASP A 285 36.72 19.83 -14.39
CA ASP A 285 37.53 19.96 -13.18
C ASP A 285 38.20 18.62 -12.85
N THR A 286 39.51 18.56 -13.09
CA THR A 286 40.35 17.39 -12.82
C THR A 286 40.71 17.22 -11.35
N GLY A 287 40.59 18.28 -10.53
CA GLY A 287 40.80 18.26 -9.08
C GLY A 287 39.61 17.74 -8.28
N PHE A 288 38.41 17.75 -8.87
CA PHE A 288 37.13 17.46 -8.20
C PHE A 288 37.12 16.23 -7.29
N GLU A 289 37.68 15.09 -7.73
CA GLU A 289 37.71 13.90 -6.88
C GLU A 289 38.65 14.04 -5.67
N GLN A 290 39.74 14.80 -5.80
CA GLN A 290 40.61 15.11 -4.67
C GLN A 290 39.95 16.11 -3.73
N THR A 291 39.23 17.10 -4.24
CA THR A 291 38.40 18.01 -3.41
C THR A 291 37.36 17.25 -2.60
N LEU A 292 36.65 16.29 -3.22
CA LEU A 292 35.70 15.42 -2.53
C LEU A 292 36.35 14.56 -1.43
N LYS A 293 37.57 14.03 -1.65
CA LYS A 293 38.33 13.29 -0.63
C LYS A 293 38.77 14.20 0.51
N ASN A 294 39.32 15.37 0.20
CA ASN A 294 39.82 16.34 1.18
C ASN A 294 38.69 16.92 2.07
N LYS A 295 37.49 17.11 1.50
CA LYS A 295 36.29 17.58 2.21
C LYS A 295 35.37 16.43 2.67
N HIS A 296 35.82 15.16 2.64
CA HIS A 296 35.01 14.03 3.13
C HIS A 296 34.77 14.17 4.64
N ASN A 297 33.51 14.29 5.06
CA ASN A 297 33.13 14.26 6.46
C ASN A 297 31.71 13.70 6.64
N VAL A 298 31.52 12.85 7.66
CA VAL A 298 30.22 12.35 8.12
C VAL A 298 30.00 12.94 9.52
N LYS A 299 29.11 13.93 9.67
CA LYS A 299 28.74 14.40 11.01
C LYS A 299 27.86 13.34 11.67
N ASN A 300 28.46 12.62 12.61
CA ASN A 300 27.75 11.95 13.67
C ASN A 300 27.38 12.99 14.74
N TYR A 301 26.25 12.80 15.41
CA TYR A 301 25.80 13.67 16.49
C TYR A 301 25.70 12.85 17.78
N GLU A 302 26.52 13.20 18.76
CA GLU A 302 26.58 12.52 20.06
C GLU A 302 25.57 13.14 21.05
N ASP A 303 25.34 12.48 22.18
CA ASP A 303 24.46 12.87 23.30
C ASP A 303 22.99 13.26 22.99
N CYS A 304 22.54 13.08 21.75
CA CYS A 304 21.17 13.33 21.30
C CYS A 304 20.17 12.47 22.08
N SER A 305 19.49 13.06 23.06
CA SER A 305 18.70 12.31 24.02
C SER A 305 17.59 13.11 24.69
N ILE A 306 16.59 12.40 25.19
CA ILE A 306 15.55 12.94 26.08
C ILE A 306 15.58 12.12 27.36
N ALA A 307 15.69 12.79 28.52
CA ALA A 307 15.64 12.15 29.83
C ALA A 307 14.40 12.59 30.62
N SER A 308 13.82 11.67 31.38
CA SER A 308 12.86 11.96 32.45
C SER A 308 13.60 12.52 33.67
N ASN A 309 12.99 13.49 34.36
CA ASN A 309 13.48 13.97 35.65
C ASN A 309 13.03 13.07 36.83
N GLU A 310 12.33 11.96 36.57
CA GLU A 310 11.85 10.97 37.55
C GLU A 310 12.66 9.66 37.49
N ALA A 311 13.04 9.13 38.65
CA ALA A 311 14.02 8.03 38.76
C ALA A 311 13.51 6.63 38.36
N ALA A 312 12.21 6.32 38.47
CA ALA A 312 11.73 4.93 38.32
C ALA A 312 10.28 4.81 37.77
N PRO A 313 10.05 5.06 36.47
CA PRO A 313 8.73 4.85 35.86
C PRO A 313 8.43 3.37 35.60
N ASP A 314 7.14 3.05 35.40
CA ASP A 314 6.65 1.67 35.24
C ASP A 314 7.09 1.08 33.88
N TYR A 315 8.16 0.28 33.90
CA TYR A 315 8.81 -0.24 32.69
C TYR A 315 7.89 -1.13 31.83
N MET A 316 7.81 -0.79 30.52
CA MET A 316 7.09 -1.55 29.48
C MET A 316 5.57 -1.59 29.64
N LYS A 317 4.95 -0.45 29.94
CA LYS A 317 3.50 -0.27 29.79
C LYS A 317 3.05 -0.51 28.33
N LYS A 318 1.80 -0.96 28.15
CA LYS A 318 1.23 -1.27 26.83
C LYS A 318 1.08 -0.01 25.96
N ILE A 319 1.96 0.13 24.97
CA ILE A 319 1.91 1.15 23.92
C ILE A 319 0.63 1.00 23.07
N LYS A 320 -0.03 2.11 22.68
CA LYS A 320 -1.21 2.08 21.80
C LYS A 320 -0.85 1.39 20.45
N PRO A 321 -1.61 0.39 19.96
CA PRO A 321 -1.21 -0.43 18.82
C PRO A 321 -1.14 0.33 17.48
N ASN A 322 -1.91 1.40 17.34
CA ASN A 322 -1.92 2.26 16.15
C ASN A 322 -0.88 3.40 16.21
N SER A 323 0.00 3.42 17.22
CA SER A 323 1.05 4.44 17.36
C SER A 323 2.12 4.35 16.27
N VAL A 324 2.90 5.42 16.08
CA VAL A 324 4.05 5.41 15.16
C VAL A 324 5.12 4.45 15.69
N LEU A 325 5.31 4.43 17.00
CA LEU A 325 6.15 3.46 17.71
C LEU A 325 5.80 2.01 17.36
N ALA A 326 4.53 1.61 17.47
CA ALA A 326 4.09 0.23 17.20
C ALA A 326 4.00 -0.13 15.70
N THR A 327 3.67 0.83 14.82
CA THR A 327 3.43 0.56 13.39
C THR A 327 4.69 0.70 12.52
N LYS A 328 5.65 1.54 12.89
CA LYS A 328 6.86 1.83 12.08
C LYS A 328 8.14 1.22 12.61
N PHE A 329 8.18 0.80 13.87
CA PHE A 329 9.37 0.24 14.51
C PHE A 329 9.12 -1.18 15.04
N LYS A 330 10.22 -1.93 15.15
CA LYS A 330 10.36 -3.19 15.89
C LYS A 330 11.39 -2.97 16.99
N PHE A 331 11.33 -3.77 18.05
CA PHE A 331 12.27 -3.65 19.15
C PHE A 331 13.00 -4.96 19.50
N ILE A 332 14.14 -4.82 20.13
CA ILE A 332 14.88 -5.89 20.81
C ILE A 332 15.03 -5.46 22.27
N GLN A 333 14.57 -6.31 23.19
CA GLN A 333 14.67 -6.07 24.62
C GLN A 333 15.96 -6.72 25.16
N HIS A 334 16.72 -5.96 25.93
CA HIS A 334 17.86 -6.41 26.72
C HIS A 334 17.53 -6.25 28.22
N SER A 335 18.50 -6.50 29.11
CA SER A 335 18.34 -6.41 30.56
C SER A 335 18.23 -4.97 31.09
N ASP A 336 18.94 -4.05 30.45
CA ASP A 336 19.13 -2.64 30.81
C ASP A 336 18.32 -1.68 29.92
N LYS A 337 18.17 -2.03 28.64
CA LYS A 337 17.61 -1.17 27.59
C LYS A 337 16.72 -1.91 26.60
N VAL A 338 15.99 -1.14 25.80
CA VAL A 338 15.21 -1.60 24.65
C VAL A 338 15.66 -0.86 23.39
N GLU A 339 16.16 -1.58 22.40
CA GLU A 339 16.66 -1.02 21.14
C GLU A 339 15.56 -1.02 20.08
N TYR A 340 15.31 0.13 19.43
CA TYR A 340 14.28 0.30 18.40
C TYR A 340 14.89 0.45 17.00
N PHE A 341 14.32 -0.28 16.04
CA PHE A 341 14.77 -0.36 14.65
C PHE A 341 13.60 -0.14 13.70
N TYR A 342 13.85 0.40 12.51
CA TYR A 342 12.80 0.60 11.50
C TYR A 342 12.27 -0.74 10.95
N ASN A 343 10.96 -0.82 10.71
CA ASN A 343 10.32 -1.96 10.04
C ASN A 343 10.72 -2.06 8.56
N SER A 344 11.01 -0.93 7.91
CA SER A 344 11.47 -0.85 6.52
C SER A 344 12.98 -1.09 6.33
N ALA A 345 13.78 -0.87 7.37
CA ALA A 345 15.23 -1.00 7.35
C ALA A 345 15.69 -1.72 8.62
N SER A 346 15.57 -3.05 8.62
CA SER A 346 15.65 -3.89 9.82
C SER A 346 16.98 -3.84 10.57
N SER A 347 18.06 -3.38 9.91
CA SER A 347 19.39 -3.14 10.47
C SER A 347 19.63 -1.69 10.94
N LYS A 348 18.80 -0.72 10.55
CA LYS A 348 18.95 0.68 11.00
C LYS A 348 18.34 0.84 12.38
N LYS A 349 19.20 0.92 13.40
CA LYS A 349 18.86 1.37 14.76
C LYS A 349 18.41 2.84 14.69
N SER A 350 17.36 3.19 15.44
CA SER A 350 16.77 4.54 15.44
C SER A 350 16.95 5.24 16.78
N PHE A 351 16.67 4.53 17.87
CA PHE A 351 16.87 5.01 19.24
C PHE A 351 16.88 3.82 20.22
N GLU A 352 17.31 4.09 21.44
CA GLU A 352 17.38 3.12 22.53
C GLU A 352 16.72 3.72 23.78
N TYR A 353 15.89 2.94 24.48
CA TYR A 353 15.25 3.34 25.73
C TYR A 353 15.92 2.64 26.91
N TYR A 354 16.46 3.42 27.83
CA TYR A 354 17.05 2.98 29.09
C TYR A 354 16.05 3.12 30.22
N LYS A 355 16.09 2.19 31.18
CA LYS A 355 15.18 2.21 32.34
C LYS A 355 15.61 3.18 33.45
N ASP A 356 16.92 3.25 33.72
CA ASP A 356 17.50 3.88 34.92
C ASP A 356 18.74 4.71 34.55
N PRO A 357 18.66 6.07 34.59
CA PRO A 357 17.42 6.84 34.60
C PRO A 357 16.61 6.62 33.32
N SER A 358 15.32 6.92 33.35
CA SER A 358 14.46 6.77 32.16
C SER A 358 14.86 7.76 31.06
N LYS A 359 15.53 7.25 30.02
CA LYS A 359 16.19 8.05 28.97
C LYS A 359 16.01 7.40 27.61
N VAL A 360 15.73 8.18 26.57
CA VAL A 360 15.87 7.75 25.18
C VAL A 360 17.11 8.40 24.57
N SER A 361 18.00 7.57 24.01
CA SER A 361 19.18 8.00 23.25
C SER A 361 18.94 7.74 21.76
N PHE A 362 19.06 8.78 20.93
CA PHE A 362 18.69 8.74 19.51
C PHE A 362 19.92 8.52 18.61
N HIS A 363 19.80 7.55 17.71
CA HIS A 363 20.77 7.27 16.63
C HIS A 363 20.28 7.84 15.28
N ASP A 364 19.01 8.23 15.21
CA ASP A 364 18.33 8.86 14.09
C ASP A 364 17.54 10.05 14.63
N LEU A 365 17.82 11.24 14.11
CA LEU A 365 17.34 12.52 14.62
C LEU A 365 16.07 13.02 13.91
N SER A 366 15.52 12.22 13.00
CA SER A 366 14.34 12.60 12.23
C SER A 366 13.08 12.67 13.10
N ARG A 367 12.12 13.49 12.67
CA ARG A 367 10.84 13.67 13.36
C ARG A 367 10.06 12.36 13.57
N GLN A 368 10.22 11.36 12.71
CA GLN A 368 9.59 10.04 12.92
C GLN A 368 10.26 9.27 14.08
N SER A 369 11.59 9.33 14.18
CA SER A 369 12.36 8.76 15.29
C SER A 369 12.01 9.48 16.60
N ALA A 370 12.07 10.82 16.60
CA ALA A 370 11.66 11.70 17.70
C ALA A 370 10.26 11.35 18.25
N LYS A 371 9.23 11.34 17.39
CA LYS A 371 7.85 11.03 17.77
C LYS A 371 7.73 9.65 18.43
N ALA A 372 8.44 8.65 17.92
CA ALA A 372 8.43 7.29 18.47
C ALA A 372 9.17 7.19 19.82
N GLY A 373 10.29 7.89 19.99
CA GLY A 373 11.00 7.98 21.27
C GLY A 373 10.19 8.69 22.36
N ILE A 374 9.54 9.82 22.02
CA ILE A 374 8.61 10.51 22.93
C ILE A 374 7.42 9.60 23.27
N GLN A 375 6.82 8.92 22.29
CA GLN A 375 5.76 7.92 22.53
C GLN A 375 6.23 6.77 23.43
N ARG A 376 7.53 6.44 23.46
CA ARG A 376 8.08 5.43 24.35
C ARG A 376 8.21 5.94 25.78
N LEU A 377 8.73 7.16 25.99
CA LEU A 377 8.83 7.80 27.31
C LEU A 377 7.45 8.01 27.94
N VAL A 378 6.54 8.66 27.21
CA VAL A 378 5.18 8.98 27.67
C VAL A 378 4.35 7.73 27.96
N ALA A 379 4.71 6.56 27.40
CA ALA A 379 4.05 5.31 27.74
C ALA A 379 4.34 4.82 29.17
N ASP A 380 5.57 4.99 29.70
CA ASP A 380 5.95 4.54 31.05
C ASP A 380 5.65 5.63 32.13
N ALA A 381 5.61 6.90 31.70
CA ALA A 381 5.39 8.13 32.47
C ALA A 381 4.03 8.26 33.23
N LYS A 382 3.92 9.28 34.09
CA LYS A 382 2.70 9.75 34.78
C LYS A 382 2.74 11.29 34.91
N PRO A 383 1.76 12.06 34.41
CA PRO A 383 1.76 13.51 34.59
C PRO A 383 1.38 13.92 36.03
N PRO A 384 1.86 15.08 36.54
CA PRO A 384 2.72 16.04 35.87
C PRO A 384 4.20 15.62 35.88
N GLN A 385 4.88 15.72 34.73
CA GLN A 385 6.26 15.22 34.58
C GLN A 385 7.05 16.05 33.56
N SER A 386 8.32 16.33 33.87
CA SER A 386 9.23 17.10 33.02
C SER A 386 10.26 16.20 32.33
N PHE A 387 10.55 16.52 31.07
CA PHE A 387 11.57 15.88 30.25
C PHE A 387 12.61 16.90 29.78
N THR A 388 13.89 16.54 29.87
CA THR A 388 15.01 17.38 29.42
C THR A 388 15.55 16.85 28.09
N VAL A 389 15.66 17.69 27.06
CA VAL A 389 16.23 17.32 25.74
C VAL A 389 17.65 17.87 25.54
N ASN A 390 18.58 16.98 25.18
CA ASN A 390 19.98 17.23 24.90
C ASN A 390 20.33 16.89 23.44
N GLY A 391 21.34 17.55 22.88
CA GLY A 391 21.75 17.44 21.48
C GLY A 391 21.75 18.80 20.74
N PRO A 392 21.91 18.81 19.41
CA PRO A 392 21.93 20.02 18.60
C PRO A 392 20.53 20.64 18.44
N ASP A 393 20.47 21.93 18.11
CA ASP A 393 19.22 22.69 18.17
C ASP A 393 18.18 22.26 17.12
N PHE A 394 18.58 21.75 15.94
CA PHE A 394 17.64 21.15 14.98
C PHE A 394 16.99 19.86 15.52
N PHE A 395 17.71 19.06 16.30
CA PHE A 395 17.17 17.86 16.94
C PHE A 395 16.21 18.26 18.07
N LYS A 396 16.61 19.21 18.92
CA LYS A 396 15.75 19.77 19.96
C LYS A 396 14.46 20.38 19.38
N LYS A 397 14.55 21.09 18.25
CA LYS A 397 13.41 21.57 17.45
C LYS A 397 12.51 20.40 17.01
N ASN A 398 13.08 19.33 16.44
CA ASN A 398 12.33 18.14 16.05
C ASN A 398 11.60 17.48 17.23
N ILE A 399 12.22 17.43 18.42
CA ILE A 399 11.56 16.97 19.66
C ILE A 399 10.40 17.91 20.03
N TRP A 400 10.65 19.22 20.11
CA TRP A 400 9.64 20.20 20.49
C TRP A 400 8.43 20.23 19.54
N LEU A 401 8.65 20.23 18.22
CA LEU A 401 7.56 20.17 17.22
C LEU A 401 6.67 18.95 17.44
N GLU A 402 7.25 17.76 17.62
CA GLU A 402 6.47 16.54 17.85
C GLU A 402 5.79 16.52 19.24
N PHE A 403 6.39 17.17 20.25
CA PHE A 403 5.80 17.34 21.59
C PHE A 403 4.52 18.20 21.54
N GLN A 404 4.57 19.32 20.82
CA GLN A 404 3.41 20.20 20.57
C GLN A 404 2.34 19.48 19.73
N LEU A 405 2.73 18.82 18.64
CA LEU A 405 1.81 18.09 17.75
C LEU A 405 1.17 16.85 18.37
N MET A 406 1.61 16.42 19.54
CA MET A 406 0.96 15.38 20.36
C MET A 406 0.14 15.96 21.52
N GLY A 407 0.11 17.29 21.69
CA GLY A 407 -0.62 17.97 22.75
C GLY A 407 -0.21 17.50 24.14
N LEU A 408 1.10 17.39 24.39
CA LEU A 408 1.63 16.84 25.65
C LEU A 408 1.62 17.84 26.80
N GLU A 409 1.78 19.15 26.51
CA GLU A 409 1.66 20.22 27.53
C GLU A 409 0.26 20.26 28.14
N ALA A 410 -0.79 20.18 27.32
CA ALA A 410 -2.18 20.06 27.76
C ALA A 410 -2.47 18.78 28.58
N LYS A 411 -1.56 17.80 28.56
CA LYS A 411 -1.63 16.54 29.34
C LYS A 411 -0.74 16.58 30.59
N GLY A 412 -0.19 17.74 30.95
CA GLY A 412 0.64 17.94 32.13
C GLY A 412 2.11 17.55 31.95
N PHE A 413 2.59 17.31 30.72
CA PHE A 413 4.00 17.04 30.45
C PHE A 413 4.74 18.31 30.03
N LYS A 414 5.92 18.56 30.61
CA LYS A 414 6.77 19.71 30.28
C LYS A 414 8.01 19.26 29.51
N LEU A 415 8.46 20.05 28.54
CA LEU A 415 9.73 19.87 27.84
C LEU A 415 10.70 21.01 28.17
N GLU A 416 11.94 20.68 28.52
CA GLU A 416 13.01 21.62 28.89
C GLU A 416 14.26 21.37 28.04
N GLY A 417 15.10 22.39 27.84
CA GLY A 417 16.34 22.30 27.05
C GLY A 417 16.27 22.92 25.64
N TYR A 418 15.12 23.47 25.22
CA TYR A 418 14.93 24.17 23.96
C TYR A 418 14.08 25.44 24.12
N LYS A 419 14.29 26.43 23.26
CA LYS A 419 13.48 27.65 23.15
C LYS A 419 13.16 27.90 21.67
N PRO A 420 11.88 27.81 21.24
CA PRO A 420 11.52 27.96 19.83
C PRO A 420 11.71 29.40 19.35
N THR A 421 12.06 29.54 18.07
CA THR A 421 12.12 30.82 17.36
C THR A 421 10.77 31.14 16.69
N PRO A 422 10.53 32.37 16.19
CA PRO A 422 9.34 32.70 15.42
C PRO A 422 9.12 31.80 14.20
N ALA A 423 10.20 31.38 13.52
CA ALA A 423 10.12 30.49 12.36
C ALA A 423 9.60 29.09 12.74
N ASP A 424 9.92 28.60 13.94
CA ASP A 424 9.49 27.29 14.42
C ASP A 424 8.01 27.30 14.85
N LEU A 425 7.53 28.43 15.36
CA LEU A 425 6.11 28.67 15.62
C LEU A 425 5.29 28.71 14.32
N ASP A 426 5.81 29.33 13.26
CA ASP A 426 5.15 29.37 11.95
C ASP A 426 5.25 28.02 11.19
N GLU A 427 6.31 27.24 11.40
CA GLU A 427 6.36 25.85 10.94
C GLU A 427 5.30 25.00 11.66
N LEU A 428 5.20 25.12 12.99
CA LEU A 428 4.20 24.41 13.79
C LEU A 428 2.77 24.69 13.33
N LYS A 429 2.42 25.97 13.09
CA LYS A 429 1.10 26.37 12.55
C LYS A 429 0.82 25.70 11.21
N LYS A 430 1.75 25.79 10.25
CA LYS A 430 1.60 25.16 8.91
C LYS A 430 1.35 23.66 9.01
N ILE A 431 2.03 22.96 9.93
CA ILE A 431 1.82 21.53 10.16
C ILE A 431 0.46 21.25 10.81
N GLN A 432 0.01 22.09 11.75
CA GLN A 432 -1.32 21.96 12.37
C GLN A 432 -2.45 22.22 11.36
N GLU A 433 -2.34 23.26 10.54
CA GLU A 433 -3.24 23.58 9.42
C GLU A 433 -3.26 22.45 8.37
N GLN A 434 -2.11 21.84 8.08
CA GLN A 434 -2.03 20.65 7.23
C GLN A 434 -2.79 19.46 7.85
N TYR A 435 -2.64 19.19 9.15
CA TYR A 435 -3.40 18.12 9.80
C TYR A 435 -4.91 18.43 9.86
N ALA A 436 -5.30 19.69 10.06
CA ALA A 436 -6.70 20.12 10.05
C ALA A 436 -7.33 19.96 8.65
N SER A 437 -6.66 20.40 7.59
CA SER A 437 -7.14 20.25 6.20
C SER A 437 -7.26 18.79 5.76
N MET A 438 -6.33 17.91 6.18
CA MET A 438 -6.46 16.45 5.93
C MET A 438 -7.60 15.79 6.72
N ASN A 439 -8.11 16.42 7.78
CA ASN A 439 -9.20 15.93 8.62
C ASN A 439 -10.55 16.60 8.33
N LYS A 440 -10.62 17.63 7.47
CA LYS A 440 -11.90 18.17 7.00
C LYS A 440 -12.66 17.08 6.23
N LYS A 441 -13.82 16.68 6.76
CA LYS A 441 -14.89 16.11 5.92
C LYS A 441 -15.28 17.15 4.87
N PRO A 442 -15.69 16.76 3.65
CA PRO A 442 -16.19 17.72 2.67
C PRO A 442 -17.37 18.48 3.28
N GLU A 443 -17.26 19.81 3.32
CA GLU A 443 -18.37 20.68 3.67
C GLU A 443 -19.43 20.57 2.57
N PRO A 444 -20.72 20.38 2.92
CA PRO A 444 -21.78 20.40 1.91
C PRO A 444 -21.79 21.78 1.26
N LYS A 445 -21.67 21.84 -0.07
CA LYS A 445 -21.74 23.11 -0.81
C LYS A 445 -23.04 23.85 -0.41
N PRO A 446 -23.00 25.17 -0.16
CA PRO A 446 -24.21 25.95 -0.02
C PRO A 446 -25.11 25.71 -1.23
N GLN A 447 -26.37 25.37 -0.98
CA GLN A 447 -27.37 25.29 -2.03
C GLN A 447 -27.55 26.69 -2.62
N PRO A 448 -27.57 26.86 -3.96
CA PRO A 448 -28.09 28.07 -4.57
C PRO A 448 -29.50 28.31 -4.05
N ALA A 449 -29.82 29.57 -3.72
CA ALA A 449 -31.19 29.91 -3.32
C ALA A 449 -32.17 29.54 -4.44
N PRO A 450 -33.33 28.94 -4.13
CA PRO A 450 -34.28 28.54 -5.16
C PRO A 450 -34.80 29.78 -5.90
N GLU A 451 -34.61 29.80 -7.21
CA GLU A 451 -35.19 30.85 -8.06
C GLU A 451 -36.72 30.77 -7.98
N ALA A 452 -37.36 31.89 -7.65
CA ALA A 452 -38.80 31.95 -7.53
C ALA A 452 -39.46 31.83 -8.93
N PRO A 453 -40.46 30.95 -9.12
CA PRO A 453 -41.08 30.75 -10.42
C PRO A 453 -41.84 32.00 -10.86
N THR A 454 -41.50 32.53 -12.03
CA THR A 454 -42.16 33.68 -12.64
C THR A 454 -43.53 33.31 -13.20
N VAL A 455 -44.55 33.36 -12.34
CA VAL A 455 -45.96 33.29 -12.76
C VAL A 455 -46.54 34.69 -12.80
N ALA A 456 -46.96 35.15 -13.98
CA ALA A 456 -47.61 36.44 -14.15
C ALA A 456 -49.01 36.43 -13.51
N VAL A 457 -49.35 37.48 -12.76
CA VAL A 457 -50.69 37.72 -12.20
C VAL A 457 -51.11 39.15 -12.49
N GLU A 458 -52.34 39.30 -12.97
CA GLU A 458 -52.96 40.56 -13.38
C GLU A 458 -53.49 41.35 -12.18
N ALA A 459 -53.56 42.68 -12.27
CA ALA A 459 -53.82 43.55 -11.11
C ALA A 459 -55.30 43.92 -10.91
N PRO A 460 -55.77 43.92 -9.64
CA PRO A 460 -56.81 44.85 -9.18
C PRO A 460 -56.34 45.78 -8.04
N LYS A 461 -57.23 46.68 -7.59
CA LYS A 461 -56.94 47.89 -6.78
C LYS A 461 -57.02 47.70 -5.24
N PRO A 462 -56.43 48.62 -4.44
CA PRO A 462 -56.30 48.50 -2.97
C PRO A 462 -57.35 49.28 -2.15
N VAL A 463 -57.61 48.87 -0.88
CA VAL A 463 -58.32 49.65 0.17
C VAL A 463 -57.82 49.32 1.60
N GLU A 464 -57.22 50.32 2.24
CA GLU A 464 -57.16 50.78 3.67
C GLU A 464 -57.03 49.85 4.94
N PRO A 465 -56.54 50.38 6.10
CA PRO A 465 -56.18 49.61 7.32
C PRO A 465 -56.91 50.01 8.65
N VAL A 466 -56.85 49.15 9.69
CA VAL A 466 -57.35 49.44 11.08
C VAL A 466 -56.43 48.83 12.18
N LEU A 467 -56.48 49.36 13.42
CA LEU A 467 -55.58 49.08 14.57
C LEU A 467 -56.28 48.25 15.72
N PRO A 468 -55.95 48.29 17.05
CA PRO A 468 -55.50 47.06 17.75
C PRO A 468 -56.08 46.73 19.18
N THR A 469 -55.71 45.54 19.73
CA THR A 469 -55.73 45.17 21.19
C THR A 469 -57.12 45.06 21.90
N PRO A 470 -57.30 44.59 23.18
CA PRO A 470 -56.36 44.40 24.31
C PRO A 470 -56.43 43.04 25.10
N VAL A 471 -56.06 43.05 26.40
CA VAL A 471 -55.52 41.94 27.23
C VAL A 471 -56.34 41.67 28.52
N GLN A 472 -56.31 40.44 29.08
CA GLN A 472 -56.43 40.06 30.52
C GLN A 472 -56.40 38.50 30.68
N LYS A 473 -56.08 37.83 31.82
CA LYS A 473 -55.47 38.13 33.15
C LYS A 473 -55.00 36.81 33.81
N ALA A 474 -54.27 36.83 34.94
CA ALA A 474 -53.91 35.62 35.73
C ALA A 474 -53.65 35.91 37.24
N PRO A 475 -53.73 34.87 38.11
CA PRO A 475 -53.13 34.81 39.47
C PRO A 475 -52.35 33.48 39.73
N GLU A 476 -51.70 33.16 40.87
CA GLU A 476 -50.87 33.84 41.90
C GLU A 476 -50.30 32.74 42.87
N LYS A 477 -49.20 32.85 43.65
CA LYS A 477 -48.18 33.91 43.82
C LYS A 477 -46.73 33.42 44.15
N PRO A 478 -46.43 32.65 45.24
CA PRO A 478 -45.13 32.88 45.94
C PRO A 478 -44.32 31.63 46.42
N PRO A 479 -43.04 31.79 46.84
CA PRO A 479 -41.98 32.73 46.40
C PRO A 479 -40.62 31.96 46.28
N GLU A 480 -39.37 32.48 46.38
CA GLU A 480 -38.84 33.85 46.52
C GLU A 480 -37.62 34.15 45.57
N PRO A 481 -36.30 34.22 45.92
CA PRO A 481 -35.43 35.15 45.19
C PRO A 481 -34.38 34.55 44.24
N LYS A 482 -34.12 35.29 43.14
CA LYS A 482 -32.78 35.56 42.61
C LYS A 482 -32.82 36.81 41.71
N LYS A 483 -31.76 37.63 41.72
CA LYS A 483 -31.68 38.89 40.96
C LYS A 483 -30.86 38.75 39.68
N LYS A 484 -31.29 39.50 38.66
CA LYS A 484 -30.60 39.99 37.45
C LYS A 484 -29.29 39.31 37.01
N VAL A 485 -29.28 38.88 35.75
CA VAL A 485 -28.07 38.61 34.94
C VAL A 485 -28.01 39.62 33.81
N GLU A 486 -26.84 40.22 33.59
CA GLU A 486 -26.51 40.94 32.35
C GLU A 486 -25.00 40.79 32.09
N GLN A 487 -24.66 40.36 30.87
CA GLN A 487 -23.33 40.30 30.24
C GLN A 487 -22.09 39.89 31.09
N GLU A 488 -21.55 38.71 30.79
CA GLU A 488 -20.09 38.50 30.82
C GLU A 488 -19.68 37.54 29.69
N GLN A 489 -18.43 37.62 29.21
CA GLN A 489 -17.96 36.87 28.04
C GLN A 489 -17.53 35.44 28.42
N ALA A 490 -18.03 34.45 27.67
CA ALA A 490 -17.58 33.06 27.79
C ALA A 490 -17.06 32.53 26.45
N THR A 491 -15.76 32.23 26.37
CA THR A 491 -15.15 31.49 25.27
C THR A 491 -15.53 30.01 25.36
N PRO A 492 -16.05 29.36 24.30
CA PRO A 492 -16.34 27.93 24.32
C PRO A 492 -15.05 27.10 24.28
N THR A 493 -14.86 26.23 25.28
CA THR A 493 -13.73 25.30 25.39
C THR A 493 -13.84 24.17 24.36
N ASN A 494 -12.73 23.81 23.71
CA ASN A 494 -12.70 22.89 22.57
C ASN A 494 -12.39 21.42 22.95
N ASP A 495 -12.90 20.95 24.10
CA ASP A 495 -12.60 19.62 24.66
C ASP A 495 -13.37 18.45 23.98
N GLY A 496 -14.02 18.70 22.83
CA GLY A 496 -14.96 17.77 22.18
C GLY A 496 -14.43 16.95 21.01
N LEU A 497 -13.16 17.07 20.60
CA LEU A 497 -12.62 16.36 19.43
C LEU A 497 -11.26 15.69 19.69
N ILE A 498 -11.27 14.37 19.98
CA ILE A 498 -10.24 13.44 19.46
C ILE A 498 -10.58 11.93 19.65
N ASP A 499 -11.31 11.53 20.69
CA ASP A 499 -11.40 10.09 21.08
C ASP A 499 -12.54 9.27 20.42
N ASP A 500 -13.63 9.89 19.93
CA ASP A 500 -14.79 9.17 19.35
C ASP A 500 -14.58 8.73 17.89
N LEU A 501 -13.65 7.80 17.65
CA LEU A 501 -13.48 7.23 16.30
C LEU A 501 -12.81 5.85 16.22
N HIS A 502 -13.23 4.82 17.00
CA HIS A 502 -12.85 3.41 16.69
C HIS A 502 -13.74 2.25 17.22
N ASP A 503 -15.02 2.42 17.56
CA ASP A 503 -15.93 1.26 17.86
C ASP A 503 -16.97 1.04 16.74
N MET A 504 -16.57 0.33 15.68
CA MET A 504 -17.48 -0.05 14.57
C MET A 504 -17.17 -1.41 13.90
N PHE A 505 -16.21 -2.19 14.44
CA PHE A 505 -15.87 -3.53 13.93
C PHE A 505 -15.45 -4.50 15.05
N ARG A 506 -16.36 -4.79 16.00
CA ARG A 506 -16.28 -6.01 16.82
C ARG A 506 -16.99 -7.16 16.11
N PRO A 507 -16.33 -8.29 15.81
CA PRO A 507 -17.01 -9.56 15.67
C PRO A 507 -17.49 -10.01 17.06
N ALA A 508 -18.77 -10.35 17.20
CA ALA A 508 -19.26 -11.00 18.41
C ALA A 508 -18.87 -12.50 18.37
N THR A 509 -18.09 -12.96 19.34
CA THR A 509 -17.89 -14.40 19.61
C THR A 509 -18.86 -14.86 20.70
N PRO A 510 -19.60 -15.96 20.51
CA PRO A 510 -20.48 -16.50 21.54
C PRO A 510 -19.68 -17.14 22.69
N ALA A 511 -20.28 -17.17 23.88
CA ALA A 511 -19.75 -17.91 25.02
C ALA A 511 -20.11 -19.40 24.94
N PRO A 512 -19.22 -20.31 25.37
CA PRO A 512 -19.57 -21.68 25.71
C PRO A 512 -19.89 -21.81 27.21
N THR A 513 -20.96 -22.52 27.54
CA THR A 513 -21.25 -23.03 28.90
C THR A 513 -20.51 -24.36 29.12
N THR A 514 -20.43 -24.82 30.36
CA THR A 514 -19.70 -26.03 30.79
C THR A 514 -20.39 -27.33 30.41
N ASP A 515 -19.63 -28.43 30.25
CA ASP A 515 -19.65 -29.63 31.12
C ASP A 515 -18.78 -30.78 30.56
N ALA A 516 -18.58 -31.84 31.36
CA ALA A 516 -17.78 -33.07 31.11
C ALA A 516 -18.36 -34.21 32.03
N PRO A 517 -17.83 -35.46 32.12
CA PRO A 517 -16.66 -36.10 31.48
C PRO A 517 -16.90 -37.56 30.98
N THR A 518 -15.81 -38.36 30.76
CA THR A 518 -15.75 -39.86 30.68
C THR A 518 -16.49 -40.56 29.51
N GLU A 519 -16.22 -41.81 29.06
CA GLU A 519 -15.29 -42.93 29.39
C GLU A 519 -14.94 -43.67 28.05
N ALA A 520 -13.71 -44.14 27.77
CA ALA A 520 -13.11 -45.48 28.00
C ALA A 520 -13.44 -46.64 27.01
N MET A 521 -12.50 -47.61 26.91
CA MET A 521 -12.53 -48.91 26.17
C MET A 521 -12.61 -48.90 24.62
N GLU A 522 -12.33 -50.00 23.89
CA GLU A 522 -11.16 -50.92 23.89
C GLU A 522 -11.10 -51.67 22.51
N SER A 523 -10.03 -52.40 22.19
CA SER A 523 -9.96 -53.31 21.01
C SER A 523 -10.38 -54.74 21.41
N PRO A 524 -10.73 -55.65 20.46
CA PRO A 524 -9.69 -56.56 19.95
C PRO A 524 -9.88 -57.12 18.51
N LYS A 525 -8.82 -57.81 18.05
CA LYS A 525 -8.72 -58.81 16.95
C LYS A 525 -8.88 -60.25 17.55
N PRO A 526 -8.50 -61.38 16.92
CA PRO A 526 -8.36 -61.80 15.50
C PRO A 526 -9.19 -63.10 15.19
N VAL A 527 -8.88 -63.84 14.11
CA VAL A 527 -8.57 -65.30 14.10
C VAL A 527 -8.75 -65.93 12.70
N GLU A 528 -7.83 -66.84 12.36
CA GLU A 528 -7.66 -67.56 11.09
C GLU A 528 -7.84 -69.09 11.37
N PRO A 529 -7.18 -70.14 10.77
CA PRO A 529 -6.31 -70.30 9.59
C PRO A 529 -6.63 -71.59 8.73
N ALA A 530 -5.64 -72.11 7.98
CA ALA A 530 -5.50 -73.49 7.43
C ALA A 530 -6.35 -73.88 6.19
N ILE A 531 -6.03 -74.90 5.38
CA ILE A 531 -5.12 -76.07 5.56
C ILE A 531 -4.25 -76.34 4.30
N ASP A 532 -3.01 -76.80 4.54
CA ASP A 532 -2.06 -77.69 3.81
C ASP A 532 -2.61 -78.63 2.70
N ASP A 533 -1.79 -79.30 1.86
CA ASP A 533 -0.41 -79.16 1.32
C ASP A 533 -0.16 -80.38 0.39
N LEU A 534 0.66 -80.27 -0.68
CA LEU A 534 1.42 -81.39 -1.30
C LEU A 534 2.18 -81.03 -2.61
N TYR A 535 3.38 -81.60 -2.71
CA TYR A 535 4.25 -81.80 -3.89
C TYR A 535 5.22 -80.67 -4.33
N MET A 536 6.46 -81.08 -4.64
CA MET A 536 7.66 -80.28 -4.95
C MET A 536 8.44 -80.94 -6.11
N PRO A 537 9.59 -80.42 -6.58
CA PRO A 537 10.02 -79.03 -6.79
C PRO A 537 10.56 -78.77 -8.23
N MET A 538 10.48 -77.53 -8.73
CA MET A 538 11.42 -77.01 -9.75
C MET A 538 11.68 -75.51 -9.55
N ILE A 539 12.89 -75.07 -9.89
CA ILE A 539 13.40 -73.69 -9.87
C ILE A 539 14.42 -73.57 -11.02
N PRO A 540 14.56 -72.45 -11.78
CA PRO A 540 13.77 -71.21 -11.77
C PRO A 540 13.13 -70.85 -13.12
N GLU A 541 12.00 -70.15 -13.08
CA GLU A 541 11.88 -68.86 -13.77
C GLU A 541 11.31 -67.84 -12.76
N PRO A 542 11.87 -66.62 -12.64
CA PRO A 542 11.21 -65.57 -11.89
C PRO A 542 9.95 -65.16 -12.64
N PHE A 543 8.81 -65.07 -11.95
CA PHE A 543 7.61 -64.44 -12.52
C PHE A 543 7.99 -63.03 -13.00
N VAL A 544 7.63 -62.72 -14.24
CA VAL A 544 7.70 -61.34 -14.75
C VAL A 544 6.77 -60.50 -13.88
N GLU A 545 7.36 -59.59 -13.08
CA GLU A 545 6.58 -58.61 -12.33
C GLU A 545 5.70 -57.82 -13.33
N PRO A 546 4.42 -57.53 -12.99
CA PRO A 546 3.54 -56.82 -13.89
C PRO A 546 4.17 -55.47 -14.28
N GLU A 547 4.21 -55.16 -15.58
CA GLU A 547 4.77 -53.90 -16.08
C GLU A 547 4.16 -52.72 -15.33
N SER A 548 4.97 -51.98 -14.59
CA SER A 548 4.45 -50.93 -13.72
C SER A 548 3.89 -49.77 -14.55
N ASP A 549 2.61 -49.43 -14.38
CA ASP A 549 1.93 -48.24 -14.93
C ASP A 549 2.50 -46.89 -14.44
N LYS A 550 3.69 -46.92 -13.83
CA LYS A 550 4.42 -45.87 -13.14
C LYS A 550 4.91 -44.77 -14.09
N VAL A 551 4.10 -43.75 -14.28
CA VAL A 551 4.49 -42.55 -15.04
C VAL A 551 5.32 -41.64 -14.13
N GLU A 552 6.62 -41.49 -14.41
CA GLU A 552 7.54 -40.73 -13.55
C GLU A 552 7.04 -39.30 -13.28
N GLY A 553 6.97 -38.94 -11.98
CA GLY A 553 6.49 -37.63 -11.54
C GLY A 553 4.96 -37.45 -11.53
N ASN A 554 4.19 -38.47 -11.96
CA ASN A 554 2.74 -38.57 -11.80
C ASN A 554 2.37 -39.59 -10.72
N TYR A 555 2.48 -39.15 -9.47
CA TYR A 555 2.39 -40.02 -8.28
C TYR A 555 1.05 -40.75 -8.09
N SER A 556 -0.01 -40.34 -8.77
CA SER A 556 -1.29 -41.07 -8.76
C SER A 556 -1.22 -42.47 -9.38
N THR A 557 -0.18 -42.76 -10.17
CA THR A 557 0.06 -44.09 -10.78
C THR A 557 0.93 -45.01 -9.93
N TYR A 558 1.44 -44.53 -8.78
CA TYR A 558 2.33 -45.30 -7.92
C TYR A 558 1.48 -46.13 -6.93
N SER A 559 1.90 -47.35 -6.62
CA SER A 559 1.36 -48.12 -5.49
C SER A 559 1.69 -47.48 -4.14
N ASN A 560 1.06 -47.94 -3.04
CA ASN A 560 1.30 -47.36 -1.72
C ASN A 560 2.75 -47.55 -1.25
N ASP A 561 3.37 -48.71 -1.52
CA ASP A 561 4.77 -48.95 -1.18
C ASP A 561 5.71 -48.05 -2.03
N GLU A 562 5.45 -47.91 -3.33
CA GLU A 562 6.22 -47.03 -4.20
C GLU A 562 6.09 -45.53 -3.85
N LEU A 563 4.95 -45.11 -3.29
CA LEU A 563 4.78 -43.75 -2.76
C LEU A 563 5.65 -43.50 -1.53
N VAL A 564 5.76 -44.49 -0.63
CA VAL A 564 6.66 -44.44 0.53
C VAL A 564 8.11 -44.34 0.05
N ASP A 565 8.52 -45.17 -0.91
CA ASP A 565 9.87 -45.11 -1.49
C ASP A 565 10.16 -43.82 -2.25
N ALA A 566 9.20 -43.29 -3.01
CA ALA A 566 9.32 -41.99 -3.67
C ALA A 566 9.51 -40.86 -2.65
N PHE A 567 8.70 -40.87 -1.58
CA PHE A 567 8.80 -39.90 -0.49
C PHE A 567 10.16 -39.99 0.23
N GLU A 568 10.61 -41.20 0.57
CA GLU A 568 11.91 -41.44 1.18
C GLU A 568 13.08 -41.01 0.26
N SER A 569 12.98 -41.30 -1.03
CA SER A 569 13.97 -40.95 -2.05
C SER A 569 14.09 -39.44 -2.25
N ILE A 570 13.00 -38.69 -2.12
CA ILE A 570 12.98 -37.22 -2.24
C ILE A 570 13.49 -36.56 -0.94
N GLN A 571 13.00 -36.97 0.23
CA GLN A 571 13.39 -36.31 1.50
C GLN A 571 14.90 -36.42 1.79
N LYS A 572 15.52 -37.57 1.46
CA LYS A 572 16.97 -37.80 1.64
C LYS A 572 17.82 -36.85 0.77
N LYS A 573 17.24 -36.25 -0.27
CA LYS A 573 17.88 -35.26 -1.16
C LYS A 573 17.59 -33.81 -0.75
N LEU A 574 16.64 -33.58 0.16
CA LEU A 574 16.21 -32.25 0.60
C LEU A 574 17.07 -31.71 1.75
N LYS A 575 17.60 -30.50 1.55
CA LYS A 575 18.44 -29.80 2.53
C LYS A 575 17.62 -28.82 3.35
N LYS A 576 17.45 -29.09 4.65
CA LYS A 576 16.68 -28.24 5.57
C LYS A 576 17.01 -26.74 5.50
N PRO A 577 18.29 -26.29 5.43
CA PRO A 577 18.62 -24.85 5.34
C PRO A 577 18.13 -24.16 4.06
N LEU A 578 17.69 -24.90 3.04
CA LEU A 578 17.24 -24.37 1.75
C LEU A 578 15.72 -24.38 1.58
N PHE A 579 14.95 -24.77 2.61
CA PHE A 579 13.50 -24.56 2.67
C PHE A 579 13.16 -23.08 2.84
N THR A 580 12.21 -22.57 2.05
CA THR A 580 11.71 -21.19 2.20
C THR A 580 10.65 -21.08 3.29
N GLY A 581 10.82 -20.18 4.25
CA GLY A 581 9.83 -19.88 5.28
C GLY A 581 10.39 -19.91 6.70
N SER A 582 9.52 -20.02 7.69
CA SER A 582 9.91 -20.18 9.10
C SER A 582 10.07 -21.65 9.46
N SER A 583 10.97 -21.98 10.38
CA SER A 583 11.05 -23.34 10.97
C SER A 583 9.82 -23.75 11.80
N LYS A 584 8.86 -22.85 11.99
CA LYS A 584 7.53 -23.11 12.58
C LYS A 584 6.43 -23.44 11.56
N SER A 585 6.73 -23.43 10.26
CA SER A 585 5.75 -23.65 9.20
C SER A 585 5.43 -25.12 8.95
N ASP A 586 4.22 -25.39 8.47
CA ASP A 586 3.81 -26.66 7.86
C ASP A 586 4.40 -26.82 6.46
N ILE A 587 4.23 -28.03 5.91
CA ILE A 587 4.39 -28.32 4.48
C ILE A 587 3.56 -27.32 3.64
N ALA A 588 2.33 -27.01 4.07
CA ALA A 588 1.47 -25.99 3.46
C ALA A 588 2.06 -24.57 3.52
N GLY A 589 2.58 -24.14 4.68
CA GLY A 589 3.26 -22.85 4.87
C GLY A 589 4.53 -22.72 4.04
N HIS A 590 5.38 -23.75 3.98
CA HIS A 590 6.56 -23.75 3.09
C HIS A 590 6.16 -23.71 1.61
N ARG A 591 5.13 -24.46 1.20
CA ARG A 591 4.54 -24.40 -0.14
C ARG A 591 3.94 -23.02 -0.46
N TYR A 592 3.40 -22.30 0.51
CA TYR A 592 3.00 -20.90 0.33
C TYR A 592 4.22 -20.00 0.07
N MET A 593 5.26 -20.10 0.90
CA MET A 593 6.46 -19.25 0.77
C MET A 593 7.21 -19.50 -0.54
N ASP A 594 7.30 -20.75 -1.01
CA ASP A 594 7.91 -21.04 -2.32
C ASP A 594 7.11 -20.47 -3.51
N ARG A 595 5.79 -20.31 -3.37
CA ARG A 595 4.93 -19.65 -4.37
C ARG A 595 4.99 -18.12 -4.33
N GLN A 596 5.48 -17.51 -3.24
CA GLN A 596 5.71 -16.06 -3.16
C GLN A 596 7.10 -15.66 -3.69
N ASN A 597 8.07 -16.57 -3.65
CA ASN A 597 9.42 -16.31 -4.16
C ASN A 597 9.46 -16.38 -5.69
N LEU A 598 10.15 -15.43 -6.34
CA LEU A 598 10.29 -15.39 -7.78
C LEU A 598 11.23 -16.52 -8.27
N ILE A 599 10.72 -17.36 -9.17
CA ILE A 599 11.43 -18.55 -9.68
C ILE A 599 12.62 -18.15 -10.58
N TYR A 600 12.51 -17.02 -11.28
CA TYR A 600 13.42 -16.61 -12.37
C TYR A 600 14.86 -16.29 -11.96
N GLU A 601 15.13 -16.12 -10.65
CA GLU A 601 16.47 -15.78 -10.12
C GLU A 601 17.23 -17.01 -9.60
N ARG A 602 16.61 -18.20 -9.62
CA ARG A 602 17.17 -19.42 -9.02
C ARG A 602 18.04 -20.20 -10.01
N THR A 603 19.35 -20.28 -9.73
CA THR A 603 20.33 -21.09 -10.47
C THR A 603 20.96 -22.16 -9.57
N GLY A 604 21.55 -23.20 -10.19
CA GLY A 604 22.26 -24.27 -9.49
C GLY A 604 21.42 -25.01 -8.44
N GLU A 605 22.05 -25.32 -7.30
CA GLU A 605 21.45 -26.10 -6.20
C GLU A 605 20.16 -25.47 -5.62
N VAL A 606 20.03 -24.13 -5.65
CA VAL A 606 18.82 -23.44 -5.16
C VAL A 606 17.60 -23.76 -6.03
N LYS A 607 17.81 -23.95 -7.34
CA LYS A 607 16.75 -24.41 -8.25
C LYS A 607 16.42 -25.89 -8.01
N ARG A 608 17.45 -26.74 -7.98
CA ARG A 608 17.29 -28.19 -7.73
C ARG A 608 16.52 -28.49 -6.44
N GLN A 609 16.82 -27.76 -5.36
CA GLN A 609 16.14 -27.90 -4.07
C GLN A 609 14.71 -27.36 -4.08
N TYR A 610 14.36 -26.40 -4.95
CA TYR A 610 12.98 -25.99 -5.17
C TYR A 610 12.19 -27.05 -5.94
N ASP A 611 12.76 -27.60 -7.01
CA ASP A 611 12.13 -28.63 -7.85
C ASP A 611 11.84 -29.88 -6.99
N LEU A 612 12.83 -30.37 -6.23
CA LEU A 612 12.66 -31.45 -5.23
C LEU A 612 11.56 -31.17 -4.19
N ARG A 613 11.36 -29.91 -3.78
CA ARG A 613 10.24 -29.56 -2.87
C ARG A 613 8.90 -29.59 -3.58
N GLN A 614 8.81 -29.22 -4.86
CA GLN A 614 7.56 -29.36 -5.60
C GLN A 614 7.15 -30.83 -5.73
N ASP A 615 8.12 -31.73 -5.93
CA ASP A 615 7.84 -33.17 -5.99
C ASP A 615 7.47 -33.75 -4.62
N PHE A 616 8.19 -33.38 -3.56
CA PHE A 616 7.80 -33.68 -2.17
C PHE A 616 6.37 -33.22 -1.84
N TYR A 617 5.97 -32.05 -2.34
CA TYR A 617 4.62 -31.53 -2.18
C TYR A 617 3.56 -32.36 -2.92
N LYS A 618 3.84 -32.84 -4.14
CA LYS A 618 2.92 -33.73 -4.87
C LYS A 618 2.76 -35.08 -4.15
N VAL A 619 3.86 -35.72 -3.75
CA VAL A 619 3.80 -37.01 -3.03
C VAL A 619 3.06 -36.87 -1.70
N PHE A 620 3.25 -35.75 -0.99
CA PHE A 620 2.47 -35.48 0.23
C PHE A 620 0.97 -35.25 -0.04
N ASP A 621 0.61 -34.59 -1.15
CA ASP A 621 -0.80 -34.41 -1.51
C ASP A 621 -1.45 -35.76 -1.87
N GLU A 622 -0.76 -36.62 -2.63
CA GLU A 622 -1.21 -37.98 -2.95
C GLU A 622 -1.38 -38.85 -1.69
N ILE A 623 -0.38 -38.88 -0.79
CA ILE A 623 -0.46 -39.55 0.52
C ILE A 623 -1.67 -39.05 1.32
N LYS A 624 -2.00 -37.76 1.22
CA LYS A 624 -3.12 -37.13 1.93
C LYS A 624 -4.48 -37.43 1.30
N GLU A 625 -4.56 -37.66 0.00
CA GLU A 625 -5.80 -38.10 -0.66
C GLU A 625 -6.07 -39.59 -0.39
N ARG A 626 -5.03 -40.42 -0.22
CA ARG A 626 -5.17 -41.85 0.14
C ARG A 626 -5.38 -42.11 1.63
N ASP A 627 -4.54 -41.56 2.51
CA ASP A 627 -4.67 -41.68 3.97
C ASP A 627 -4.48 -40.31 4.67
N PRO A 628 -5.59 -39.57 4.92
CA PRO A 628 -5.56 -38.31 5.65
C PRO A 628 -5.00 -38.41 7.08
N ALA A 629 -5.03 -39.60 7.72
CA ALA A 629 -4.48 -39.79 9.06
C ALA A 629 -2.96 -39.96 9.02
N ALA A 630 -2.43 -40.76 8.08
CA ALA A 630 -1.00 -40.87 7.82
C ALA A 630 -0.40 -39.50 7.43
N ALA A 631 -1.07 -38.74 6.56
CA ALA A 631 -0.64 -37.39 6.20
C ALA A 631 -0.63 -36.41 7.39
N LYS A 632 -1.58 -36.54 8.33
CA LYS A 632 -1.64 -35.72 9.55
C LYS A 632 -0.48 -36.05 10.51
N GLN A 633 -0.14 -37.32 10.69
CA GLN A 633 1.03 -37.76 11.45
C GLN A 633 2.32 -37.24 10.80
N LEU A 634 2.42 -37.37 9.48
CA LEU A 634 3.56 -36.94 8.67
C LEU A 634 3.79 -35.42 8.74
N GLU A 635 2.73 -34.61 8.73
CA GLU A 635 2.82 -33.16 8.92
C GLU A 635 3.23 -32.75 10.35
N GLN A 636 2.81 -33.51 11.37
CA GLN A 636 3.26 -33.31 12.75
C GLN A 636 4.75 -33.65 12.91
N ALA A 637 5.20 -34.78 12.36
CA ALA A 637 6.60 -35.19 12.36
C ALA A 637 7.50 -34.18 11.60
N PHE A 638 7.03 -33.71 10.43
CA PHE A 638 7.70 -32.64 9.67
C PHE A 638 7.87 -31.36 10.51
N LYS A 639 6.82 -30.89 11.21
CA LYS A 639 6.90 -29.72 12.10
C LYS A 639 7.92 -29.90 13.22
N ALA A 640 7.96 -31.08 13.85
CA ALA A 640 8.93 -31.40 14.90
C ALA A 640 10.37 -31.37 14.37
N GLN A 641 10.62 -31.98 13.20
CA GLN A 641 11.95 -31.97 12.59
C GLN A 641 12.37 -30.58 12.11
N MET A 642 11.45 -29.76 11.58
CA MET A 642 11.75 -28.37 11.22
C MET A 642 12.10 -27.50 12.44
N ALA A 643 11.39 -27.67 13.56
CA ALA A 643 11.69 -26.97 14.82
C ALA A 643 13.05 -27.37 15.45
N ASN A 644 13.48 -28.63 15.31
CA ASN A 644 14.73 -29.13 15.90
C ASN A 644 15.99 -28.49 15.26
N LYS A 645 16.68 -27.60 15.99
CA LYS A 645 17.90 -26.92 15.53
C LYS A 645 19.10 -27.84 15.24
N ARG A 646 19.11 -29.08 15.75
CA ARG A 646 20.21 -30.05 15.52
C ARG A 646 19.98 -30.99 14.32
N ALA A 647 18.74 -31.09 13.82
CA ALA A 647 18.44 -31.90 12.63
C ALA A 647 18.89 -31.17 11.35
N VAL A 648 19.68 -31.84 10.51
CA VAL A 648 20.21 -31.31 9.23
C VAL A 648 19.47 -31.91 8.02
N THR A 649 19.12 -33.19 8.11
CA THR A 649 18.31 -33.97 7.15
C THR A 649 16.86 -34.09 7.63
N LEU A 650 15.98 -34.54 6.73
CA LEU A 650 14.63 -35.01 7.06
C LEU A 650 14.63 -36.54 7.06
N ASP A 651 13.96 -37.13 8.06
CA ASP A 651 13.81 -38.58 8.24
C ASP A 651 12.38 -38.88 8.69
N LEU A 652 11.45 -38.90 7.73
CA LEU A 652 10.02 -39.02 7.94
C LEU A 652 9.50 -40.23 7.16
N LYS A 653 8.92 -41.21 7.84
CA LYS A 653 8.34 -42.41 7.18
C LYS A 653 6.82 -42.29 7.13
N PRO A 654 6.18 -42.19 5.95
CA PRO A 654 4.74 -42.29 5.84
C PRO A 654 4.30 -43.70 6.25
N GLN A 655 3.37 -43.81 7.20
CA GLN A 655 2.71 -45.07 7.54
C GLN A 655 1.39 -45.17 6.78
N LEU A 656 1.46 -45.35 5.46
CA LEU A 656 0.29 -45.74 4.68
C LEU A 656 -0.16 -47.14 5.14
N LYS A 657 -1.46 -47.33 5.31
CA LYS A 657 -2.03 -48.67 5.46
C LYS A 657 -1.93 -49.42 4.13
N LYS A 658 -1.66 -50.72 4.23
CA LYS A 658 -1.86 -51.67 3.13
C LYS A 658 -3.34 -52.07 3.08
#